data_AF-W4HEU2-F1
#
_entry.id   AF-W4HEU2-F1
#
_cell.length_a   1.000
_cell.length_b   1.000
_cell.length_c   1.000
_cell.angle_alpha   90.00
_cell.angle_beta   90.00
_cell.angle_gamma   90.00
#
_symmetry.space_group_name_H-M   'P 1'
#
loop_
_entity.id
_entity.type
_entity.pdbx_description
1 polymer ?
#
loop_
_entity_poly.entity_id
_entity_poly.type
_entity_poly.pdbx_seq_one_letter_code
_entity_poly.pdbx_strand_id
1 'polypeptide(L)'
;MIKNGKYFVPPDGGDDDFKTFFARVAAEGVGRPADSDGCPQGPWTPELLAEAISQIDGNRAGIELRTVQLWFEDNEKGISTNNIRWLARVLGCNDPEGASAWQAALSRSQARLTARRRARRQKETSHDTDKDDRTPDNAPRPTRAEDPRQGFSLARVSEGIFSRGSPLNLPASVFAGAVALQFVSYFGLILPFQQDGVPGISFNGIKPGETFTYRFPIEQAGTYWFHSHSGFQEPDGAYGAIVISPKCGEAVPTDRDYVVQLTDKHPHSGSRVFRNLKASADYYNRAQRTAQDLIEDAGAEGLKAALQDRKMWGAMRMMPTDIEDVQGFTPLINGASTQQNWTGLFKPGEKVRLRLINSSATTYFDVRVPGLKMTVVQTDGNNVKPVSVDELRIAVAETYDVIVQPREAKAYSIIGESAGRTAMVRGTLAPSEGMVGPYYKMRPQRLLTMADMGGMMSGMEHSGMNTSGMDHSEMDMSGMDMAEGMPVVPSQGAQGAAFYAPGSGLIPTAANGGKFLGYEDLTARKPLYRDRPATREIEIRLTGNMERYIWSINGVKFEDADPIRLKYGERVRFKFVNETMMAHPMHLHGMWSIIDTGKGAYDPVKHTVSVAPGTTLYTETEVDAPGQWAFHCHLSYHMAGGMFRKVIVESGPS
;
A
#
# COMPACT_ATOMS: atom_id res chain seq x y z
N MET A 1 28.51 34.50 -25.24
CA MET A 1 28.56 34.97 -26.66
C MET A 1 27.74 34.00 -27.50
N ILE A 2 27.16 34.41 -28.63
CA ILE A 2 26.43 33.49 -29.52
C ILE A 2 27.37 33.02 -30.65
N LYS A 3 27.51 31.70 -30.84
CA LYS A 3 28.18 31.11 -32.01
C LYS A 3 27.23 30.14 -32.69
N ASN A 4 27.03 30.28 -34.01
CA ASN A 4 26.12 29.44 -34.80
C ASN A 4 24.70 29.33 -34.20
N GLY A 5 24.16 30.44 -33.69
CA GLY A 5 22.84 30.48 -33.05
C GLY A 5 22.74 29.76 -31.69
N LYS A 6 23.89 29.35 -31.11
CA LYS A 6 23.97 28.63 -29.84
C LYS A 6 24.73 29.44 -28.80
N TYR A 7 24.37 29.23 -27.53
CA TYR A 7 25.00 29.86 -26.38
C TYR A 7 26.42 29.31 -26.21
N PHE A 8 27.42 30.15 -26.49
CA PHE A 8 28.83 29.78 -26.42
C PHE A 8 29.52 30.48 -25.24
N VAL A 9 30.21 29.65 -24.46
CA VAL A 9 31.15 30.05 -23.41
C VAL A 9 32.49 29.39 -23.76
N PRO A 10 33.62 30.11 -23.77
CA PRO A 10 34.93 29.48 -23.91
C PRO A 10 35.25 28.65 -22.65
N PRO A 11 35.87 27.46 -22.77
CA PRO A 11 36.16 26.65 -21.60
C PRO A 11 37.18 27.34 -20.71
N ASP A 12 36.92 27.40 -19.41
CA ASP A 12 37.84 27.96 -18.43
C ASP A 12 38.97 26.98 -18.10
N GLY A 13 40.16 27.52 -17.80
CA GLY A 13 41.37 26.74 -17.52
C GLY A 13 41.42 26.10 -16.14
N GLY A 14 40.28 25.96 -15.45
CA GLY A 14 40.20 25.53 -14.06
C GLY A 14 40.71 24.11 -13.78
N ASP A 15 40.93 23.83 -12.50
CA ASP A 15 41.48 22.56 -12.00
C ASP A 15 40.42 21.47 -11.72
N ASP A 16 39.16 21.74 -12.09
CA ASP A 16 38.04 20.82 -11.89
C ASP A 16 38.25 19.50 -12.64
N ASP A 17 37.86 18.39 -12.01
CA ASP A 17 37.78 17.11 -12.70
C ASP A 17 36.55 17.07 -13.63
N PHE A 18 36.47 16.06 -14.50
CA PHE A 18 35.43 16.00 -15.53
C PHE A 18 34.01 16.10 -14.98
N LYS A 19 33.72 15.55 -13.80
CA LYS A 19 32.35 15.51 -13.27
C LYS A 19 31.88 16.88 -12.83
N THR A 20 32.69 17.57 -12.04
CA THR A 20 32.41 18.95 -11.63
C THR A 20 32.38 19.89 -12.82
N PHE A 21 33.35 19.75 -13.73
CA PHE A 21 33.44 20.60 -14.91
C PHE A 21 32.24 20.39 -15.84
N PHE A 22 31.84 19.15 -16.11
CA PHE A 22 30.69 18.82 -16.95
C PHE A 22 29.37 19.28 -16.32
N ALA A 23 29.17 19.08 -15.02
CA ALA A 23 27.95 19.49 -14.33
C ALA A 23 27.71 21.01 -14.42
N ARG A 24 28.77 21.81 -14.25
CA ARG A 24 28.69 23.27 -14.40
C ARG A 24 28.28 23.68 -15.81
N VAL A 25 28.99 23.19 -16.83
CA VAL A 25 28.74 23.60 -18.23
C VAL A 25 27.39 23.08 -18.75
N ALA A 26 26.93 21.94 -18.22
CA ALA A 26 25.60 21.41 -18.50
C ALA A 26 24.50 22.27 -17.87
N ALA A 27 24.68 22.69 -16.62
CA ALA A 27 23.75 23.59 -15.92
C ALA A 27 23.66 24.98 -16.58
N GLU A 28 24.79 25.49 -17.07
CA GLU A 28 24.85 26.76 -17.80
C GLU A 28 24.28 26.67 -19.23
N GLY A 29 23.96 25.48 -19.74
CA GLY A 29 23.40 25.30 -21.08
C GLY A 29 24.37 25.62 -22.22
N VAL A 30 25.68 25.48 -22.00
CA VAL A 30 26.70 25.77 -23.03
C VAL A 30 26.50 24.87 -24.25
N GLY A 31 26.33 25.45 -25.45
CA GLY A 31 26.04 24.73 -26.69
C GLY A 31 24.55 24.52 -26.98
N ARG A 32 23.64 24.93 -26.10
CA ARG A 32 22.19 24.96 -26.36
C ARG A 32 21.86 26.08 -27.37
N PRO A 33 20.76 25.98 -28.14
CA PRO A 33 20.25 27.11 -28.90
C PRO A 33 20.05 28.33 -27.98
N ALA A 34 20.43 29.49 -28.47
CA ALA A 34 20.20 30.76 -27.79
C ALA A 34 18.86 31.35 -28.23
N ASP A 35 18.12 31.97 -27.31
CA ASP A 35 16.93 32.75 -27.63
C ASP A 35 17.27 34.14 -28.18
N SER A 36 16.25 34.95 -28.46
CA SER A 36 16.40 36.32 -28.98
C SER A 36 17.19 37.25 -28.05
N ASP A 37 17.26 36.93 -26.75
CA ASP A 37 17.96 37.70 -25.74
C ASP A 37 19.39 37.16 -25.50
N GLY A 38 19.78 36.11 -26.23
CA GLY A 38 21.11 35.49 -26.17
C GLY A 38 21.29 34.54 -24.99
N CYS A 39 20.21 34.16 -24.30
CA CYS A 39 20.22 33.19 -23.22
C CYS A 39 20.07 31.76 -23.76
N PRO A 40 20.72 30.75 -23.14
CA PRO A 40 20.50 29.37 -23.52
C PRO A 40 19.06 28.96 -23.20
N GLN A 41 18.48 28.09 -24.03
CA GLN A 41 17.17 27.49 -23.78
C GLN A 41 17.20 26.47 -22.61
N GLY A 42 17.64 26.88 -21.43
CA GLY A 42 17.79 26.04 -20.25
C GLY A 42 19.00 25.09 -20.28
N PRO A 43 19.22 24.32 -19.20
CA PRO A 43 20.35 23.42 -19.05
C PRO A 43 20.27 22.21 -19.99
N TRP A 44 21.39 21.49 -20.15
CA TRP A 44 21.39 20.18 -20.78
C TRP A 44 20.76 19.13 -19.86
N THR A 45 19.81 18.35 -20.40
CA THR A 45 19.42 17.05 -19.84
C THR A 45 20.13 15.92 -20.58
N PRO A 46 20.22 14.70 -20.02
CA PRO A 46 20.79 13.55 -20.73
C PRO A 46 20.12 13.28 -22.08
N GLU A 47 18.79 13.43 -22.16
CA GLU A 47 17.99 13.22 -23.37
C GLU A 47 18.32 14.25 -24.44
N LEU A 48 18.31 15.54 -24.06
CA LEU A 48 18.62 16.64 -24.97
C LEU A 48 20.06 16.55 -25.49
N LEU A 49 21.01 16.17 -24.63
CA LEU A 49 22.41 16.05 -25.02
C LEU A 49 22.65 14.80 -25.89
N ALA A 50 22.00 13.67 -25.59
CA ALA A 50 22.06 12.46 -26.41
C ALA A 50 21.47 12.70 -27.80
N GLU A 51 20.34 13.40 -27.87
CA GLU A 51 19.74 13.84 -29.13
C GLU A 51 20.70 14.77 -29.88
N ALA A 52 21.21 15.82 -29.23
CA ALA A 52 22.14 16.78 -29.85
C ALA A 52 23.41 16.13 -30.40
N ILE A 53 23.96 15.12 -29.70
CA ILE A 53 25.12 14.33 -30.16
C ILE A 53 24.76 13.44 -31.35
N SER A 54 23.55 12.88 -31.36
CA SER A 54 23.07 12.03 -32.45
C SER A 54 22.81 12.82 -33.74
N GLN A 55 22.56 14.13 -33.64
CA GLN A 55 22.43 15.04 -34.78
C GLN A 55 23.77 15.52 -35.35
N ILE A 56 24.92 15.06 -34.85
CA ILE A 56 26.23 15.46 -35.38
C ILE A 56 26.62 14.60 -36.58
N ASP A 57 26.87 15.26 -37.72
CA ASP A 57 27.41 14.61 -38.93
C ASP A 57 28.70 13.84 -38.62
N GLY A 58 28.58 12.51 -38.67
CA GLY A 58 29.62 11.54 -38.32
C GLY A 58 29.21 10.51 -37.26
N ASN A 59 28.09 10.70 -36.55
CA ASN A 59 27.61 9.75 -35.54
C ASN A 59 26.38 8.93 -36.00
N ARG A 60 26.55 8.10 -37.05
CA ARG A 60 25.44 7.33 -37.65
C ARG A 60 24.77 6.31 -36.72
N ALA A 61 25.45 5.89 -35.65
CA ALA A 61 24.92 4.94 -34.67
C ALA A 61 24.21 5.62 -33.49
N GLY A 62 24.27 6.95 -33.39
CA GLY A 62 23.81 7.69 -32.22
C GLY A 62 24.66 7.41 -30.98
N ILE A 63 24.29 8.03 -29.86
CA ILE A 63 24.82 7.68 -28.54
C ILE A 63 23.69 7.15 -27.68
N GLU A 64 23.91 6.00 -27.02
CA GLU A 64 22.89 5.45 -26.12
C GLU A 64 22.60 6.43 -24.99
N LEU A 65 21.33 6.71 -24.74
CA LEU A 65 20.88 7.60 -23.67
C LEU A 65 21.50 7.22 -22.32
N ARG A 66 21.59 5.91 -22.04
CA ARG A 66 22.22 5.39 -20.81
C ARG A 66 23.69 5.79 -20.68
N THR A 67 24.42 5.88 -21.80
CA THR A 67 25.83 6.33 -21.79
C THR A 67 25.93 7.80 -21.41
N VAL A 68 25.01 8.64 -21.88
CA VAL A 68 24.98 10.07 -21.54
C VAL A 68 24.48 10.30 -20.12
N GLN A 69 23.48 9.54 -19.65
CA GLN A 69 22.99 9.58 -18.26
C GLN A 69 24.13 9.34 -17.25
N LEU A 70 25.02 8.39 -17.54
CA LEU A 70 26.21 8.13 -16.72
C LEU A 70 27.14 9.34 -16.58
N TRP A 71 27.10 10.32 -17.49
CA TRP A 71 27.91 11.54 -17.39
C TRP A 71 27.36 12.52 -16.36
N PHE A 72 26.03 12.59 -16.21
CA PHE A 72 25.31 13.45 -15.26
C PHE A 72 25.22 12.89 -13.84
N GLU A 73 25.42 11.59 -13.66
CA GLU A 73 25.50 10.96 -12.35
C GLU A 73 26.79 11.35 -11.59
N ASP A 74 26.69 11.51 -10.26
CA ASP A 74 27.84 11.62 -9.37
C ASP A 74 28.49 10.24 -9.19
N ASN A 75 29.41 9.91 -10.08
CA ASN A 75 30.13 8.65 -10.10
C ASN A 75 31.60 8.85 -10.54
N GLU A 76 32.45 7.85 -10.32
CA GLU A 76 33.86 7.91 -10.72
C GLU A 76 34.13 7.47 -12.17
N LYS A 77 33.07 7.32 -12.97
CA LYS A 77 33.17 6.94 -14.39
C LYS A 77 33.24 8.21 -15.22
N GLY A 78 34.38 8.44 -15.85
CA GLY A 78 34.49 9.50 -16.84
C GLY A 78 33.98 9.06 -18.23
N ILE A 79 34.34 9.83 -19.23
CA ILE A 79 33.87 9.69 -20.61
C ILE A 79 34.99 9.15 -21.53
N SER A 80 34.62 8.40 -22.58
CA SER A 80 35.60 7.89 -23.57
C SER A 80 36.09 8.99 -24.50
N THR A 81 37.27 8.83 -25.11
CA THR A 81 37.85 9.81 -26.04
C THR A 81 36.93 10.13 -27.23
N ASN A 82 36.22 9.12 -27.75
CA ASN A 82 35.26 9.33 -28.84
C ASN A 82 34.07 10.17 -28.37
N ASN A 83 33.58 9.93 -27.16
CA ASN A 83 32.47 10.68 -26.59
C ASN A 83 32.87 12.11 -26.19
N ILE A 84 34.13 12.33 -25.78
CA ILE A 84 34.69 13.67 -25.58
C ILE A 84 34.64 14.48 -26.88
N ARG A 85 34.99 13.87 -28.02
CA ARG A 85 34.94 14.55 -29.32
C ARG A 85 33.52 14.99 -29.67
N TRP A 86 32.52 14.14 -29.41
CA TRP A 86 31.12 14.49 -29.66
C TRP A 86 30.64 15.60 -28.75
N LEU A 87 30.90 15.48 -27.45
CA LEU A 87 30.55 16.50 -26.48
C LEU A 87 31.22 17.85 -26.80
N ALA A 88 32.49 17.83 -27.20
CA ALA A 88 33.23 19.02 -27.59
C ALA A 88 32.61 19.73 -28.80
N ARG A 89 32.09 18.99 -29.79
CA ARG A 89 31.38 19.59 -30.93
C ARG A 89 30.06 20.23 -30.51
N VAL A 90 29.33 19.64 -29.56
CA VAL A 90 28.11 20.25 -28.99
C VAL A 90 28.43 21.54 -28.23
N LEU A 91 29.34 21.49 -27.26
CA LEU A 91 29.70 22.65 -26.42
C LEU A 91 30.41 23.74 -27.23
N GLY A 92 31.19 23.33 -28.24
CA GLY A 92 31.81 24.20 -29.23
C GLY A 92 30.85 24.77 -30.27
N CYS A 93 29.54 24.55 -30.14
CA CYS A 93 28.52 25.09 -31.04
C CYS A 93 28.73 24.73 -32.52
N ASN A 94 29.31 23.55 -32.80
CA ASN A 94 29.76 23.12 -34.14
C ASN A 94 30.77 24.05 -34.84
N ASP A 95 31.40 24.98 -34.10
CA ASP A 95 32.50 25.82 -34.59
C ASP A 95 33.83 25.06 -34.48
N PRO A 96 34.67 24.96 -35.54
CA PRO A 96 35.91 24.18 -35.50
C PRO A 96 36.89 24.61 -34.41
N GLU A 97 37.08 25.92 -34.21
CA GLU A 97 37.96 26.46 -33.17
C GLU A 97 37.36 26.22 -31.77
N GLY A 98 36.06 26.49 -31.61
CA GLY A 98 35.33 26.21 -30.37
C GLY A 98 35.37 24.73 -29.97
N ALA A 99 35.14 23.82 -30.92
CA ALA A 99 35.18 22.38 -30.69
C ALA A 99 36.59 21.90 -30.31
N SER A 100 37.63 22.43 -30.95
CA SER A 100 39.02 22.12 -30.59
C SER A 100 39.36 22.55 -29.16
N ALA A 101 38.98 23.78 -28.77
CA ALA A 101 39.19 24.30 -27.42
C ALA A 101 38.45 23.46 -26.36
N TRP A 102 37.18 23.13 -26.61
CA TRP A 102 36.37 22.30 -25.73
C TRP A 102 36.90 20.86 -25.63
N GLN A 103 37.38 20.28 -26.73
CA GLN A 103 37.96 18.94 -26.71
C GLN A 103 39.22 18.89 -25.83
N ALA A 104 40.08 19.92 -25.91
CA ALA A 104 41.28 20.01 -25.09
C ALA A 104 40.94 20.15 -23.60
N ALA A 105 39.95 21.00 -23.25
CA ALA A 105 39.52 21.20 -21.86
C ALA A 105 38.89 19.95 -21.24
N LEU A 106 37.96 19.31 -21.95
CA LEU A 106 37.30 18.07 -21.49
C LEU A 106 38.31 16.92 -21.34
N SER A 107 39.30 16.82 -22.23
CA SER A 107 40.36 15.82 -22.12
C SER A 107 41.23 16.03 -20.87
N ARG A 108 41.57 17.28 -20.54
CA ARG A 108 42.33 17.61 -19.32
C ARG A 108 41.53 17.31 -18.04
N SER A 109 40.26 17.68 -17.98
CA SER A 109 39.41 17.40 -16.82
C SER A 109 39.19 15.89 -16.62
N GLN A 110 39.06 15.13 -17.72
CA GLN A 110 38.97 13.67 -17.71
C GLN A 110 40.26 13.01 -17.20
N ALA A 111 41.43 13.55 -17.58
CA ALA A 111 42.71 13.07 -17.05
C ALA A 111 42.80 13.29 -15.54
N ARG A 112 42.31 14.43 -15.03
CA ARG A 112 42.24 14.72 -13.58
C ARG A 112 41.33 13.76 -12.82
N LEU A 113 40.14 13.46 -13.35
CA LEU A 113 39.23 12.46 -12.75
C LEU A 113 39.92 11.09 -12.65
N THR A 114 40.63 10.69 -13.70
CA THR A 114 41.36 9.42 -13.75
C THR A 114 42.51 9.39 -12.73
N ALA A 115 43.24 10.48 -12.58
CA ALA A 115 44.32 10.61 -11.58
C ALA A 115 43.79 10.52 -10.15
N ARG A 116 42.69 11.22 -9.83
CA ARG A 116 42.04 11.17 -8.50
C ARG A 116 41.59 9.75 -8.14
N ARG A 117 40.95 9.05 -9.08
CA ARG A 117 40.52 7.66 -8.90
C ARG A 117 41.69 6.70 -8.63
N ARG A 118 42.82 6.89 -9.31
CA ARG A 118 44.04 6.07 -9.07
C ARG A 118 44.63 6.32 -7.68
N ALA A 119 44.72 7.59 -7.25
CA ALA A 119 45.22 7.94 -5.93
C ALA A 119 44.36 7.36 -4.80
N ARG A 120 43.03 7.37 -4.95
CA ARG A 120 42.10 6.80 -3.97
C ARG A 120 42.26 5.29 -3.81
N ARG A 121 42.39 4.55 -4.93
CA ARG A 121 42.61 3.09 -4.89
C ARG A 121 43.91 2.70 -4.21
N GLN A 122 45.00 3.46 -4.43
CA GLN A 122 46.27 3.22 -3.73
C GLN A 122 46.15 3.44 -2.21
N LYS A 123 45.32 4.40 -1.78
CA LYS A 123 45.07 4.69 -0.37
C LYS A 123 44.26 3.57 0.31
N GLU A 124 43.26 3.02 -0.37
CA GLU A 124 42.45 1.90 0.12
C GLU A 124 43.27 0.60 0.26
N THR A 125 44.16 0.30 -0.68
CA THR A 125 45.06 -0.89 -0.58
C THR A 125 46.09 -0.80 0.55
N SER A 126 46.43 0.40 1.02
CA SER A 126 47.37 0.58 2.15
C SER A 126 46.72 0.40 3.53
N HIS A 127 45.38 0.36 3.60
CA HIS A 127 44.63 0.26 4.85
C HIS A 127 44.24 -1.17 5.24
N ASP A 128 44.39 -2.13 4.31
CA ASP A 128 43.95 -3.52 4.47
C ASP A 128 45.08 -4.47 4.93
N THR A 129 46.34 -4.00 4.93
CA THR A 129 47.51 -4.80 5.33
C THR A 129 47.85 -4.73 6.83
N ASP A 130 47.08 -3.98 7.64
CA ASP A 130 47.45 -3.65 9.03
C ASP A 130 46.53 -4.27 10.09
N LYS A 131 45.72 -5.28 9.72
CA LYS A 131 44.61 -5.79 10.55
C LYS A 131 44.56 -7.30 10.79
N ASP A 132 45.69 -7.99 10.76
CA ASP A 132 45.75 -9.41 11.12
C ASP A 132 46.91 -9.70 12.09
N ASP A 133 46.72 -9.36 13.37
CA ASP A 133 47.40 -10.06 14.45
C ASP A 133 46.68 -9.83 15.79
N ARG A 134 46.15 -10.91 16.40
CA ARG A 134 46.12 -11.12 17.87
C ARG A 134 45.44 -12.42 18.32
N THR A 135 46.21 -13.17 19.12
CA THR A 135 45.89 -14.30 20.00
C THR A 135 45.01 -13.93 21.22
N PRO A 136 44.39 -14.91 21.93
CA PRO A 136 43.49 -14.65 23.05
C PRO A 136 44.16 -14.89 24.42
N ASP A 137 43.94 -14.02 25.42
CA ASP A 137 44.00 -14.45 26.82
C ASP A 137 43.28 -13.53 27.84
N ASN A 138 42.98 -14.14 28.99
CA ASN A 138 42.06 -13.77 30.07
C ASN A 138 42.51 -12.64 31.05
N ALA A 139 41.49 -12.16 31.81
CA ALA A 139 41.53 -11.53 33.16
C ALA A 139 41.58 -9.97 33.26
N PRO A 140 41.28 -9.37 34.43
CA PRO A 140 39.96 -8.86 34.82
C PRO A 140 39.89 -7.32 34.91
N ARG A 141 38.65 -6.78 34.92
CA ARG A 141 38.33 -5.34 35.00
C ARG A 141 39.02 -4.63 36.18
N PRO A 142 39.57 -3.42 35.95
CA PRO A 142 39.65 -2.38 36.95
C PRO A 142 38.75 -1.19 36.63
N THR A 143 38.55 -0.42 37.70
CA THR A 143 37.64 0.68 37.95
C THR A 143 37.79 1.91 37.05
N ARG A 144 36.65 2.56 36.86
CA ARG A 144 36.39 3.81 36.16
C ARG A 144 37.35 4.93 36.60
N ALA A 145 38.19 5.38 35.66
CA ALA A 145 38.80 6.70 35.66
C ALA A 145 38.24 7.46 34.44
N GLU A 146 37.74 8.67 34.68
CA GLU A 146 37.22 9.58 33.66
C GLU A 146 38.37 10.13 32.80
N ASP A 147 38.28 9.96 31.48
CA ASP A 147 39.08 10.69 30.49
C ASP A 147 38.12 11.23 29.40
N PRO A 148 38.20 12.50 28.99
CA PRO A 148 37.15 13.18 28.25
C PRO A 148 37.42 13.04 26.75
N ARG A 149 36.90 11.98 26.14
CA ARG A 149 36.68 11.93 24.69
C ARG A 149 35.32 11.31 24.42
N GLN A 150 34.33 12.18 24.23
CA GLN A 150 32.99 11.85 23.79
C GLN A 150 33.06 11.12 22.43
N GLY A 151 32.91 9.80 22.45
CA GLY A 151 32.61 9.01 21.26
C GLY A 151 31.20 9.33 20.78
N PHE A 152 31.07 9.66 19.50
CA PHE A 152 29.81 9.91 18.82
C PHE A 152 28.95 8.63 18.87
N SER A 153 27.97 8.58 19.77
CA SER A 153 26.99 7.48 19.83
C SER A 153 25.74 7.89 19.05
N LEU A 154 25.57 7.32 17.86
CA LEU A 154 24.39 7.52 17.00
C LEU A 154 23.07 7.29 17.76
N ALA A 155 23.04 6.34 18.71
CA ALA A 155 21.86 6.03 19.50
C ALA A 155 21.46 7.16 20.49
N ARG A 156 22.44 7.85 21.09
CA ARG A 156 22.16 9.00 21.98
C ARG A 156 21.87 10.27 21.19
N VAL A 157 22.46 10.42 20.00
CA VAL A 157 22.12 11.52 19.08
C VAL A 157 20.70 11.35 18.55
N SER A 158 20.25 10.13 18.25
CA SER A 158 18.85 9.87 17.88
C SER A 158 17.87 10.12 19.04
N GLU A 159 18.19 9.68 20.26
CA GLU A 159 17.33 9.95 21.43
C GLU A 159 17.19 11.45 21.72
N GLY A 160 18.26 12.24 21.55
CA GLY A 160 18.22 13.69 21.74
C GLY A 160 17.38 14.44 20.70
N ILE A 161 17.27 13.89 19.47
CA ILE A 161 16.49 14.48 18.38
C ILE A 161 14.98 14.28 18.58
N PHE A 162 14.56 13.16 19.15
CA PHE A 162 13.13 12.84 19.36
C PHE A 162 12.56 13.29 20.72
N SER A 163 13.41 13.58 21.71
CA SER A 163 12.97 13.89 23.09
C SER A 163 12.90 15.38 23.43
N ARG A 164 13.44 16.27 22.59
CA ARG A 164 13.38 17.73 22.83
C ARG A 164 12.45 18.41 21.83
N GLY A 165 11.31 18.88 22.36
CA GLY A 165 10.22 19.53 21.63
C GLY A 165 10.61 20.82 20.91
N SER A 166 11.24 20.68 19.74
CA SER A 166 11.35 21.75 18.75
C SER A 166 10.39 21.48 17.59
N PRO A 167 9.40 22.34 17.33
CA PRO A 167 8.44 22.16 16.25
C PRO A 167 9.06 22.32 14.84
N LEU A 168 10.35 22.65 14.74
CA LEU A 168 11.06 22.87 13.47
C LEU A 168 11.93 21.67 13.01
N ASN A 169 12.06 20.62 13.82
CA ASN A 169 12.81 19.40 13.43
C ASN A 169 11.93 18.27 12.90
N LEU A 170 10.60 18.35 13.09
CA LEU A 170 9.65 17.44 12.46
C LEU A 170 9.57 17.63 10.93
N PRO A 171 9.51 18.87 10.39
CA PRO A 171 9.46 19.09 8.94
C PRO A 171 10.73 18.61 8.23
N ALA A 172 11.92 18.85 8.79
CA ALA A 172 13.19 18.47 8.17
C ALA A 172 13.42 16.95 8.17
N SER A 173 12.93 16.24 9.18
CA SER A 173 13.01 14.76 9.24
C SER A 173 11.99 14.10 8.30
N VAL A 174 10.82 14.71 8.13
CA VAL A 174 9.84 14.32 7.09
C VAL A 174 10.38 14.64 5.70
N PHE A 175 11.15 15.74 5.53
CA PHE A 175 11.75 16.14 4.26
C PHE A 175 12.93 15.24 3.84
N ALA A 176 13.72 14.72 4.79
CA ALA A 176 14.82 13.78 4.49
C ALA A 176 14.33 12.33 4.25
N GLY A 177 13.18 11.94 4.81
CA GLY A 177 12.55 10.64 4.53
C GLY A 177 11.84 10.57 3.18
N ALA A 178 11.48 11.71 2.60
CA ALA A 178 10.72 11.79 1.34
C ALA A 178 11.58 11.71 0.06
N VAL A 179 12.92 11.67 0.16
CA VAL A 179 13.84 11.75 -1.01
C VAL A 179 14.18 10.37 -1.60
N ALA A 180 13.65 9.27 -1.05
CA ALA A 180 13.89 7.90 -1.56
C ALA A 180 12.62 7.13 -1.98
N LEU A 181 11.45 7.77 -1.96
CA LEU A 181 10.16 7.09 -2.11
C LEU A 181 9.56 7.39 -3.48
N GLN A 182 9.51 6.37 -4.33
CA GLN A 182 8.76 6.41 -5.58
C GLN A 182 7.25 6.51 -5.21
N PHE A 183 6.47 7.10 -6.10
CA PHE A 183 5.40 8.00 -5.66
C PHE A 183 4.03 7.38 -5.37
N VAL A 184 3.22 8.29 -4.84
CA VAL A 184 1.88 8.25 -4.28
C VAL A 184 0.77 8.01 -5.32
N SER A 185 -0.09 7.04 -5.01
CA SER A 185 -1.46 6.87 -5.51
C SER A 185 -2.45 7.41 -4.48
N TYR A 186 -3.56 7.97 -4.93
CA TYR A 186 -4.59 8.56 -4.08
C TYR A 186 -5.80 7.63 -3.98
N PHE A 187 -6.01 7.03 -2.81
CA PHE A 187 -7.03 6.00 -2.63
C PHE A 187 -8.40 6.63 -2.46
N GLY A 188 -9.29 6.27 -3.37
CA GLY A 188 -10.67 6.74 -3.39
C GLY A 188 -10.89 8.12 -3.98
N LEU A 189 -9.87 8.80 -4.52
CA LEU A 189 -10.06 10.08 -5.22
C LEU A 189 -10.51 9.86 -6.66
N ILE A 190 -11.58 10.56 -7.07
CA ILE A 190 -11.96 10.74 -8.46
C ILE A 190 -11.09 11.85 -9.05
N LEU A 191 -10.26 11.47 -10.02
CA LEU A 191 -9.25 12.32 -10.66
C LEU A 191 -9.06 11.89 -12.12
N PRO A 192 -8.39 12.67 -12.99
CA PRO A 192 -8.00 12.20 -14.31
C PRO A 192 -7.03 11.02 -14.21
N PHE A 193 -7.21 9.96 -14.99
CA PHE A 193 -6.45 8.71 -14.80
C PHE A 193 -4.93 8.90 -14.81
N GLN A 194 -4.37 9.85 -15.56
CA GLN A 194 -2.92 10.12 -15.58
C GLN A 194 -2.36 10.65 -14.24
N GLN A 195 -3.25 11.07 -13.33
CA GLN A 195 -2.94 11.58 -12.00
C GLN A 195 -3.13 10.51 -10.90
N ASP A 196 -3.53 9.30 -11.28
CA ASP A 196 -3.86 8.20 -10.36
C ASP A 196 -2.63 7.61 -9.65
N GLY A 197 -1.46 7.67 -10.30
CA GLY A 197 -0.18 7.35 -9.64
C GLY A 197 0.18 5.87 -9.59
N VAL A 198 -0.29 5.07 -10.56
CA VAL A 198 0.00 3.64 -10.70
C VAL A 198 0.97 3.40 -11.88
N PRO A 199 2.26 3.13 -11.62
CA PRO A 199 3.24 2.90 -12.68
C PRO A 199 2.86 1.73 -13.59
N GLY A 200 2.98 1.92 -14.90
CA GLY A 200 2.61 0.92 -15.92
C GLY A 200 1.11 0.87 -16.26
N ILE A 201 0.26 1.61 -15.53
CA ILE A 201 -1.17 1.73 -15.80
C ILE A 201 -1.52 3.17 -16.17
N SER A 202 -1.42 4.10 -15.22
CA SER A 202 -1.80 5.49 -15.41
C SER A 202 -0.65 6.37 -15.91
N PHE A 203 0.58 5.99 -15.61
CA PHE A 203 1.79 6.69 -16.04
C PHE A 203 3.04 5.79 -15.95
N ASN A 204 4.22 6.32 -16.28
CA ASN A 204 5.47 5.54 -16.33
C ASN A 204 6.21 5.41 -14.98
N GLY A 205 5.65 5.92 -13.89
CA GLY A 205 6.38 6.11 -12.63
C GLY A 205 7.29 7.34 -12.66
N ILE A 206 7.87 7.67 -11.51
CA ILE A 206 8.75 8.84 -11.34
C ILE A 206 10.11 8.31 -10.95
N LYS A 207 11.12 8.59 -11.78
CA LYS A 207 12.45 8.03 -11.55
C LYS A 207 13.11 8.72 -10.36
N PRO A 208 14.09 8.07 -9.70
CA PRO A 208 14.85 8.71 -8.63
C PRO A 208 15.44 10.06 -9.08
N GLY A 209 15.19 11.12 -8.30
CA GLY A 209 15.63 12.48 -8.61
C GLY A 209 14.74 13.27 -9.58
N GLU A 210 13.75 12.65 -10.23
CA GLU A 210 12.74 13.35 -11.02
C GLU A 210 11.66 13.97 -10.13
N THR A 211 10.99 15.00 -10.65
CA THR A 211 9.81 15.61 -10.02
C THR A 211 8.63 15.48 -10.96
N PHE A 212 7.49 15.08 -10.41
CA PHE A 212 6.20 15.11 -11.07
C PHE A 212 5.24 15.93 -10.23
N THR A 213 4.43 16.77 -10.87
CA THR A 213 3.40 17.54 -10.17
C THR A 213 2.04 16.92 -10.45
N TYR A 214 1.41 16.37 -9.41
CA TYR A 214 0.02 15.95 -9.49
C TYR A 214 -0.91 17.17 -9.54
N ARG A 215 -1.78 17.23 -10.54
CA ARG A 215 -2.77 18.31 -10.72
C ARG A 215 -4.12 17.73 -11.12
N PHE A 216 -5.08 17.79 -10.21
CA PHE A 216 -6.44 17.32 -10.43
C PHE A 216 -7.45 18.21 -9.71
N PRO A 217 -8.69 18.33 -10.22
CA PRO A 217 -9.75 19.05 -9.53
C PRO A 217 -10.19 18.27 -8.29
N ILE A 218 -10.65 19.01 -7.26
CA ILE A 218 -11.27 18.41 -6.09
C ILE A 218 -12.78 18.40 -6.33
N GLU A 219 -13.31 17.21 -6.64
CA GLU A 219 -14.74 17.01 -6.99
C GLU A 219 -15.52 16.31 -5.86
N GLN A 220 -14.83 15.85 -4.83
CA GLN A 220 -15.38 15.11 -3.70
C GLN A 220 -14.89 15.66 -2.36
N ALA A 221 -15.51 15.21 -1.27
CA ALA A 221 -15.15 15.54 0.09
C ALA A 221 -15.26 14.29 0.95
N GLY A 222 -14.44 14.20 2.01
CA GLY A 222 -14.41 13.05 2.91
C GLY A 222 -13.02 12.74 3.44
N THR A 223 -12.91 11.56 4.05
CA THR A 223 -11.66 11.02 4.58
C THR A 223 -11.05 10.05 3.57
N TYR A 224 -9.86 10.39 3.10
CA TYR A 224 -9.08 9.60 2.15
C TYR A 224 -7.64 9.46 2.65
N TRP A 225 -6.84 8.76 1.88
CA TRP A 225 -5.43 8.59 2.14
C TRP A 225 -4.69 8.38 0.83
N PHE A 226 -3.38 8.47 0.91
CA PHE A 226 -2.50 8.35 -0.23
C PHE A 226 -1.34 7.42 0.14
N HIS A 227 -0.85 6.61 -0.79
CA HIS A 227 0.29 5.74 -0.55
C HIS A 227 1.04 5.40 -1.83
N SER A 228 2.30 5.01 -1.72
CA SER A 228 3.07 4.60 -2.89
C SER A 228 2.49 3.35 -3.55
N HIS A 229 2.31 3.39 -4.86
CA HIS A 229 1.94 2.21 -5.68
C HIS A 229 3.18 1.57 -6.34
N SER A 230 4.37 1.87 -5.83
CA SER A 230 5.65 1.38 -6.38
C SER A 230 6.28 0.33 -5.47
N GLY A 231 6.25 -0.93 -5.92
CA GLY A 231 6.85 -2.04 -5.19
C GLY A 231 6.24 -2.21 -3.80
N PHE A 232 7.08 -2.21 -2.76
CA PHE A 232 6.64 -2.36 -1.37
C PHE A 232 6.89 -1.12 -0.51
N GLN A 233 6.90 0.06 -1.13
CA GLN A 233 7.13 1.31 -0.41
C GLN A 233 6.01 1.68 0.56
N GLU A 234 4.76 1.34 0.25
CA GLU A 234 3.62 1.51 1.18
C GLU A 234 3.86 0.73 2.49
N PRO A 235 4.06 -0.62 2.49
CA PRO A 235 4.40 -1.36 3.71
C PRO A 235 5.61 -0.81 4.47
N ASP A 236 6.56 -0.22 3.75
CA ASP A 236 7.79 0.31 4.33
C ASP A 236 7.62 1.72 4.93
N GLY A 237 6.51 2.43 4.65
CA GLY A 237 6.12 3.67 5.32
C GLY A 237 5.68 4.82 4.40
N ALA A 238 5.59 4.61 3.09
CA ALA A 238 5.24 5.66 2.13
C ALA A 238 3.72 5.85 1.98
N TYR A 239 3.08 6.42 3.00
CA TYR A 239 1.65 6.73 3.00
C TYR A 239 1.34 7.97 3.86
N GLY A 240 0.13 8.49 3.74
CA GLY A 240 -0.38 9.56 4.58
C GLY A 240 -1.89 9.77 4.42
N ALA A 241 -2.49 10.46 5.38
CA ALA A 241 -3.91 10.80 5.33
C ALA A 241 -4.15 12.07 4.50
N ILE A 242 -5.28 12.14 3.80
CA ILE A 242 -5.78 13.35 3.16
C ILE A 242 -7.26 13.52 3.46
N VAL A 243 -7.61 14.61 4.14
CA VAL A 243 -8.99 14.96 4.47
C VAL A 243 -9.41 16.11 3.57
N ILE A 244 -10.51 15.93 2.85
CA ILE A 244 -11.08 16.96 1.99
C ILE A 244 -12.37 17.45 2.63
N SER A 245 -12.36 18.69 3.12
CA SER A 245 -13.54 19.28 3.74
C SER A 245 -14.60 19.68 2.72
N PRO A 246 -15.90 19.43 3.00
CA PRO A 246 -16.97 19.84 2.11
C PRO A 246 -17.13 21.37 2.08
N LYS A 247 -17.29 21.93 0.86
CA LYS A 247 -17.46 23.37 0.64
C LYS A 247 -18.63 23.99 1.40
N CYS A 248 -19.72 23.24 1.55
CA CYS A 248 -20.95 23.69 2.22
C CYS A 248 -21.02 23.33 3.70
N GLY A 249 -19.89 22.91 4.30
CA GLY A 249 -19.84 22.44 5.68
C GLY A 249 -20.18 20.96 5.82
N GLU A 250 -19.84 20.42 6.99
CA GLU A 250 -19.98 19.00 7.30
C GLU A 250 -21.45 18.59 7.43
N ALA A 251 -21.78 17.42 6.87
CA ALA A 251 -23.15 16.93 6.88
C ALA A 251 -23.63 16.54 8.29
N VAL A 252 -22.69 16.22 9.18
CA VAL A 252 -22.91 16.02 10.62
C VAL A 252 -21.88 16.85 11.38
N PRO A 253 -22.26 17.97 12.00
CA PRO A 253 -21.29 18.85 12.67
C PRO A 253 -20.69 18.16 13.91
N THR A 254 -19.39 18.36 14.09
CA THR A 254 -18.58 17.88 15.21
C THR A 254 -17.78 19.04 15.81
N ASP A 255 -17.46 18.94 17.09
CA ASP A 255 -16.69 19.97 17.80
C ASP A 255 -15.19 19.83 17.52
N ARG A 256 -14.76 18.62 17.18
CA ARG A 256 -13.36 18.25 17.01
C ARG A 256 -13.20 17.04 16.11
N ASP A 257 -12.13 17.04 15.32
CA ASP A 257 -11.81 15.96 14.41
C ASP A 257 -10.38 15.47 14.65
N TYR A 258 -10.20 14.14 14.66
CA TYR A 258 -8.89 13.49 14.65
C TYR A 258 -8.81 12.46 13.55
N VAL A 259 -7.69 12.44 12.83
CA VAL A 259 -7.31 11.29 12.01
C VAL A 259 -6.78 10.19 12.93
N VAL A 260 -7.23 8.96 12.71
CA VAL A 260 -6.76 7.75 13.38
C VAL A 260 -6.36 6.76 12.29
N GLN A 261 -5.09 6.80 11.91
CA GLN A 261 -4.52 5.96 10.85
C GLN A 261 -3.87 4.72 11.47
N LEU A 262 -4.38 3.55 11.09
CA LEU A 262 -3.94 2.23 11.55
C LEU A 262 -2.96 1.63 10.54
N THR A 263 -1.87 1.02 11.04
CA THR A 263 -0.80 0.43 10.22
C THR A 263 -0.18 -0.78 10.93
N ASP A 264 0.37 -1.74 10.18
CA ASP A 264 0.95 -3.00 10.65
C ASP A 264 2.48 -3.08 10.43
N LYS A 265 3.26 -2.24 11.13
CA LYS A 265 4.70 -2.14 10.90
C LYS A 265 5.43 -3.46 11.22
N HIS A 266 6.03 -4.07 10.20
CA HIS A 266 6.83 -5.29 10.36
C HIS A 266 8.35 -4.98 10.43
N PRO A 267 9.15 -5.73 11.21
CA PRO A 267 10.61 -5.53 11.30
C PRO A 267 11.36 -5.89 10.00
N HIS A 268 10.79 -6.75 9.16
CA HIS A 268 11.31 -7.03 7.82
C HIS A 268 10.71 -6.06 6.80
N SER A 269 11.54 -5.57 5.86
CA SER A 269 11.08 -4.81 4.69
C SER A 269 10.05 -5.60 3.89
N GLY A 270 9.09 -4.93 3.23
CA GLY A 270 8.06 -5.59 2.44
C GLY A 270 8.62 -6.55 1.37
N SER A 271 9.73 -6.19 0.71
CA SER A 271 10.41 -7.08 -0.24
C SER A 271 10.91 -8.39 0.40
N ARG A 272 11.36 -8.35 1.65
CA ARG A 272 11.80 -9.53 2.40
C ARG A 272 10.61 -10.35 2.86
N VAL A 273 9.53 -9.70 3.29
CA VAL A 273 8.27 -10.37 3.64
C VAL A 273 7.76 -11.17 2.44
N PHE A 274 7.64 -10.53 1.28
CA PHE A 274 7.18 -11.20 0.06
C PHE A 274 8.07 -12.38 -0.35
N ARG A 275 9.40 -12.22 -0.35
CA ARG A 275 10.31 -13.34 -0.66
C ARG A 275 10.11 -14.54 0.26
N ASN A 276 9.91 -14.29 1.55
CA ASN A 276 9.70 -15.35 2.53
C ASN A 276 8.36 -16.06 2.29
N LEU A 277 7.29 -15.31 2.04
CA LEU A 277 5.97 -15.86 1.70
C LEU A 277 6.01 -16.69 0.40
N LYS A 278 6.78 -16.26 -0.60
CA LYS A 278 7.04 -17.04 -1.83
C LYS A 278 7.81 -18.34 -1.58
N ALA A 279 8.63 -18.39 -0.54
CA ALA A 279 9.41 -19.58 -0.18
C ALA A 279 8.59 -20.55 0.69
N SER A 280 7.77 -20.03 1.60
CA SER A 280 6.84 -20.78 2.44
C SER A 280 5.72 -19.83 2.85
N ALA A 281 4.50 -20.18 2.45
CA ALA A 281 3.32 -19.34 2.69
C ALA A 281 3.03 -19.15 4.17
N ASP A 282 3.38 -20.14 4.97
CA ASP A 282 3.23 -20.16 6.42
C ASP A 282 4.39 -19.53 7.19
N TYR A 283 5.38 -18.95 6.52
CA TYR A 283 6.62 -18.44 7.14
C TYR A 283 6.35 -17.49 8.33
N TYR A 284 5.30 -16.66 8.23
CA TYR A 284 4.94 -15.70 9.26
C TYR A 284 3.76 -16.14 10.13
N ASN A 285 3.25 -17.37 9.97
CA ASN A 285 2.23 -17.91 10.83
C ASN A 285 2.86 -18.38 12.15
N ARG A 286 2.74 -17.56 13.19
CA ARG A 286 3.31 -17.80 14.53
C ARG A 286 2.31 -18.43 15.49
N ALA A 287 1.08 -18.66 15.04
CA ALA A 287 -0.04 -19.18 15.81
C ALA A 287 -0.36 -20.63 15.41
N GLN A 288 0.65 -21.43 15.07
CA GLN A 288 0.43 -22.80 14.61
C GLN A 288 -0.18 -23.68 15.70
N ARG A 289 -1.07 -24.58 15.28
CA ARG A 289 -1.78 -25.47 16.20
C ARG A 289 -0.87 -26.57 16.75
N THR A 290 -0.96 -26.83 18.05
CA THR A 290 -0.13 -27.79 18.78
C THR A 290 -0.86 -29.11 19.10
N ALA A 291 -0.12 -30.07 19.67
CA ALA A 291 -0.69 -31.30 20.22
C ALA A 291 -1.59 -31.06 21.44
N GLN A 292 -1.34 -30.00 22.22
CA GLN A 292 -2.22 -29.61 23.32
C GLN A 292 -3.58 -29.19 22.77
N ASP A 293 -3.59 -28.40 21.71
CA ASP A 293 -4.85 -27.97 21.11
C ASP A 293 -5.65 -29.15 20.53
N LEU A 294 -4.98 -30.21 20.06
CA LEU A 294 -5.68 -31.43 19.63
C LEU A 294 -6.38 -32.13 20.81
N ILE A 295 -5.78 -32.12 22.01
CA ILE A 295 -6.40 -32.66 23.22
C ILE A 295 -7.61 -31.81 23.60
N GLU A 296 -7.49 -30.48 23.52
CA GLU A 296 -8.59 -29.54 23.77
C GLU A 296 -9.74 -29.76 22.78
N ASP A 297 -9.44 -29.84 21.47
CA ASP A 297 -10.42 -30.13 20.41
C ASP A 297 -11.13 -31.46 20.67
N ALA A 298 -10.37 -32.51 21.00
CA ALA A 298 -10.91 -33.83 21.28
C ALA A 298 -11.82 -33.84 22.52
N GLY A 299 -11.54 -32.97 23.50
CA GLY A 299 -12.38 -32.77 24.67
C GLY A 299 -13.68 -32.01 24.37
N ALA A 300 -13.64 -31.04 23.44
CA ALA A 300 -14.79 -30.23 23.07
C ALA A 300 -15.74 -30.90 22.06
N GLU A 301 -15.17 -31.58 21.05
CA GLU A 301 -15.92 -32.07 19.87
C GLU A 301 -15.85 -33.60 19.71
N GLY A 302 -15.00 -34.26 20.50
CA GLY A 302 -14.72 -35.69 20.43
C GLY A 302 -13.51 -36.02 19.54
N LEU A 303 -12.72 -37.02 19.95
CA LEU A 303 -11.46 -37.38 19.30
C LEU A 303 -11.61 -37.68 17.80
N LYS A 304 -12.69 -38.36 17.40
CA LYS A 304 -12.93 -38.70 15.98
C LYS A 304 -13.14 -37.45 15.13
N ALA A 305 -13.94 -36.49 15.61
CA ALA A 305 -14.22 -35.25 14.91
C ALA A 305 -12.95 -34.38 14.81
N ALA A 306 -12.23 -34.22 15.92
CA ALA A 306 -10.98 -33.48 15.96
C ALA A 306 -9.92 -34.04 14.99
N LEU A 307 -9.75 -35.36 14.93
CA LEU A 307 -8.83 -36.00 13.99
C LEU A 307 -9.28 -35.86 12.53
N GLN A 308 -10.59 -35.91 12.27
CA GLN A 308 -11.13 -35.69 10.93
C GLN A 308 -10.91 -34.25 10.46
N ASP A 309 -11.15 -33.27 11.33
CA ASP A 309 -10.87 -31.86 11.04
C ASP A 309 -9.40 -31.62 10.71
N ARG A 310 -8.48 -32.10 11.58
CA ARG A 310 -7.03 -32.02 11.33
C ARG A 310 -6.62 -32.68 10.02
N LYS A 311 -7.24 -33.82 9.68
CA LYS A 311 -6.99 -34.51 8.41
C LYS A 311 -7.47 -33.68 7.22
N MET A 312 -8.61 -33.02 7.30
CA MET A 312 -9.13 -32.15 6.24
C MET A 312 -8.19 -30.96 5.99
N TRP A 313 -7.80 -30.23 7.05
CA TRP A 313 -6.83 -29.14 6.94
C TRP A 313 -5.49 -29.60 6.35
N GLY A 314 -4.98 -30.75 6.82
CA GLY A 314 -3.75 -31.34 6.32
C GLY A 314 -3.82 -31.76 4.85
N ALA A 315 -4.95 -32.35 4.42
CA ALA A 315 -5.17 -32.75 3.03
C ALA A 315 -5.24 -31.54 2.08
N MET A 316 -5.82 -30.44 2.55
CA MET A 316 -5.85 -29.17 1.80
C MET A 316 -4.52 -28.41 1.84
N ARG A 317 -3.56 -28.85 2.67
CA ARG A 317 -2.27 -28.16 2.91
C ARG A 317 -2.45 -26.71 3.35
N MET A 318 -3.42 -26.48 4.24
CA MET A 318 -3.72 -25.15 4.78
C MET A 318 -3.80 -25.20 6.30
N MET A 319 -3.72 -24.03 6.91
CA MET A 319 -3.83 -23.88 8.36
C MET A 319 -5.06 -23.06 8.73
N PRO A 320 -5.85 -23.50 9.73
CA PRO A 320 -7.00 -22.72 10.20
C PRO A 320 -6.62 -21.39 10.85
N THR A 321 -5.34 -21.19 11.17
CA THR A 321 -4.81 -19.98 11.81
C THR A 321 -4.35 -18.93 10.79
N ASP A 322 -4.46 -19.24 9.49
CA ASP A 322 -3.99 -18.41 8.38
C ASP A 322 -5.03 -17.34 7.98
N ILE A 323 -5.48 -16.58 8.99
CA ILE A 323 -6.40 -15.45 8.83
C ILE A 323 -5.65 -14.20 8.37
N GLU A 324 -4.37 -14.10 8.75
CA GLU A 324 -3.46 -13.00 8.47
C GLU A 324 -2.14 -13.61 7.95
N ASP A 325 -1.77 -13.32 6.70
CA ASP A 325 -0.53 -13.81 6.08
C ASP A 325 0.73 -13.48 6.87
N VAL A 326 0.73 -12.33 7.54
CA VAL A 326 1.91 -11.77 8.18
C VAL A 326 1.60 -11.47 9.63
N GLN A 327 2.14 -12.29 10.54
CA GLN A 327 2.04 -12.07 11.98
C GLN A 327 3.37 -11.59 12.57
N GLY A 328 3.31 -11.05 13.79
CA GLY A 328 4.49 -10.51 14.49
C GLY A 328 4.92 -9.12 14.01
N PHE A 329 4.01 -8.38 13.38
CA PHE A 329 4.10 -6.95 13.20
C PHE A 329 3.79 -6.20 14.50
N THR A 330 4.12 -4.92 14.54
CA THR A 330 3.71 -3.98 15.59
C THR A 330 2.60 -3.08 15.03
N PRO A 331 1.36 -3.21 15.51
CA PRO A 331 0.27 -2.32 15.09
C PRO A 331 0.51 -0.92 15.67
N LEU A 332 0.21 0.11 14.86
CA LEU A 332 0.39 1.51 15.23
C LEU A 332 -0.90 2.30 15.00
N ILE A 333 -1.12 3.33 15.81
CA ILE A 333 -2.09 4.41 15.57
C ILE A 333 -1.30 5.69 15.37
N ASN A 334 -1.45 6.33 14.20
CA ASN A 334 -0.72 7.56 13.84
C ASN A 334 0.80 7.44 14.04
N GLY A 335 1.37 6.29 13.71
CA GLY A 335 2.80 5.99 13.88
C GLY A 335 3.24 5.69 15.31
N ALA A 336 2.34 5.65 16.29
CA ALA A 336 2.64 5.36 17.70
C ALA A 336 2.21 3.93 18.09
N SER A 337 3.08 3.21 18.80
CA SER A 337 2.75 1.95 19.45
C SER A 337 1.88 2.15 20.69
N THR A 338 1.37 1.05 21.27
CA THR A 338 0.66 1.06 22.56
C THR A 338 1.46 1.71 23.70
N GLN A 339 2.79 1.52 23.71
CA GLN A 339 3.68 2.10 24.72
C GLN A 339 3.86 3.60 24.48
N GLN A 340 3.97 4.03 23.23
CA GLN A 340 4.08 5.46 22.87
C GLN A 340 2.75 6.20 23.07
N ASN A 341 1.62 5.50 22.91
CA ASN A 341 0.26 5.96 23.19
C ASN A 341 -0.08 7.32 22.55
N TRP A 342 -0.54 7.29 21.30
CA TRP A 342 -1.14 8.47 20.69
C TRP A 342 -2.36 8.93 21.50
N THR A 343 -2.46 10.24 21.78
CA THR A 343 -3.55 10.84 22.57
C THR A 343 -4.31 11.88 21.75
N GLY A 344 -5.64 11.75 21.69
CA GLY A 344 -6.56 12.78 21.22
C GLY A 344 -7.25 13.46 22.39
N LEU A 345 -7.12 14.79 22.50
CA LEU A 345 -7.76 15.56 23.57
C LEU A 345 -9.25 15.80 23.33
N PHE A 346 -10.06 15.82 24.38
CA PHE A 346 -11.47 16.19 24.31
C PHE A 346 -11.92 17.00 25.54
N LYS A 347 -13.00 17.77 25.43
CA LYS A 347 -13.74 18.27 26.60
C LYS A 347 -15.01 17.45 26.83
N PRO A 348 -15.39 17.14 28.08
CA PRO A 348 -16.63 16.42 28.34
C PRO A 348 -17.83 17.06 27.64
N GLY A 349 -18.60 16.26 26.91
CA GLY A 349 -19.73 16.69 26.11
C GLY A 349 -19.41 16.96 24.64
N GLU A 350 -18.15 17.10 24.24
CA GLU A 350 -17.76 17.31 22.84
C GLU A 350 -18.07 16.09 21.97
N LYS A 351 -18.64 16.34 20.79
CA LYS A 351 -18.71 15.38 19.69
C LYS A 351 -17.36 15.36 18.99
N VAL A 352 -16.61 14.30 19.21
CA VAL A 352 -15.31 14.08 18.58
C VAL A 352 -15.49 13.13 17.41
N ARG A 353 -15.13 13.56 16.20
CA ARG A 353 -15.05 12.70 15.03
C ARG A 353 -13.68 12.04 14.96
N LEU A 354 -13.67 10.72 14.85
CA LEU A 354 -12.49 9.93 14.56
C LEU A 354 -12.59 9.48 13.10
N ARG A 355 -11.65 9.95 12.29
CA ARG A 355 -11.49 9.62 10.87
C ARG A 355 -10.56 8.41 10.78
N LEU A 356 -11.15 7.22 10.82
CA LEU A 356 -10.46 5.95 10.80
C LEU A 356 -9.97 5.65 9.39
N ILE A 357 -8.68 5.33 9.27
CA ILE A 357 -8.05 4.95 8.00
C ILE A 357 -7.24 3.68 8.27
N ASN A 358 -7.43 2.63 7.47
CA ASN A 358 -6.55 1.46 7.53
C ASN A 358 -5.55 1.48 6.37
N SER A 359 -4.29 1.84 6.69
CA SER A 359 -3.16 1.91 5.76
C SER A 359 -2.15 0.79 6.01
N SER A 360 -2.65 -0.35 6.44
CA SER A 360 -1.85 -1.55 6.69
C SER A 360 -1.51 -2.27 5.39
N ALA A 361 -0.39 -2.96 5.34
CA ALA A 361 -0.04 -3.82 4.22
C ALA A 361 -0.95 -5.04 4.10
N THR A 362 -1.40 -5.59 5.24
CA THR A 362 -2.16 -6.85 5.29
C THR A 362 -3.25 -6.93 6.35
N THR A 363 -3.18 -6.09 7.37
CA THR A 363 -3.96 -6.32 8.58
C THR A 363 -5.34 -5.66 8.53
N TYR A 364 -6.37 -6.46 8.82
CA TYR A 364 -7.70 -5.99 9.17
C TYR A 364 -7.75 -5.67 10.67
N PHE A 365 -8.39 -4.58 11.06
CA PHE A 365 -8.56 -4.23 12.47
C PHE A 365 -10.03 -4.21 12.90
N ASP A 366 -10.30 -4.82 14.04
CA ASP A 366 -11.53 -4.59 14.81
C ASP A 366 -11.28 -3.38 15.73
N VAL A 367 -12.00 -2.28 15.48
CA VAL A 367 -11.83 -0.99 16.14
C VAL A 367 -12.97 -0.73 17.12
N ARG A 368 -12.63 -0.31 18.35
CA ARG A 368 -13.60 0.04 19.39
C ARG A 368 -13.07 1.11 20.34
N VAL A 369 -13.98 1.82 21.01
CA VAL A 369 -13.67 2.74 22.11
C VAL A 369 -14.44 2.31 23.36
N PRO A 370 -13.94 1.36 24.16
CA PRO A 370 -14.70 0.80 25.27
C PRO A 370 -15.22 1.88 26.22
N GLY A 371 -16.52 1.80 26.54
CA GLY A 371 -17.24 2.81 27.34
C GLY A 371 -17.89 3.92 26.51
N LEU A 372 -17.69 3.96 25.19
CA LEU A 372 -18.37 4.88 24.27
C LEU A 372 -18.96 4.12 23.08
N LYS A 373 -20.16 4.52 22.65
CA LYS A 373 -20.69 4.11 21.34
C LYS A 373 -20.01 4.92 20.25
N MET A 374 -19.75 4.28 19.11
CA MET A 374 -19.28 4.92 17.90
C MET A 374 -20.47 5.10 16.94
N THR A 375 -20.74 6.32 16.53
CA THR A 375 -21.76 6.60 15.51
C THR A 375 -21.09 6.76 14.16
N VAL A 376 -21.19 5.75 13.29
CA VAL A 376 -20.65 5.76 11.93
C VAL A 376 -21.49 6.73 11.08
N VAL A 377 -20.83 7.69 10.43
CA VAL A 377 -21.50 8.74 9.63
C VAL A 377 -20.98 8.82 8.20
N GLN A 378 -19.80 8.26 7.91
CA GLN A 378 -19.21 8.20 6.58
C GLN A 378 -18.44 6.90 6.41
N THR A 379 -18.41 6.36 5.19
CA THR A 379 -17.49 5.29 4.77
C THR A 379 -16.89 5.65 3.42
N ASP A 380 -15.57 5.47 3.26
CA ASP A 380 -14.87 5.68 1.99
C ASP A 380 -15.13 7.07 1.37
N GLY A 381 -15.27 8.09 2.22
CA GLY A 381 -15.63 9.46 1.83
C GLY A 381 -17.12 9.71 1.51
N ASN A 382 -17.96 8.67 1.51
CA ASN A 382 -19.39 8.78 1.24
C ASN A 382 -20.22 8.83 2.53
N ASN A 383 -21.12 9.82 2.63
CA ASN A 383 -21.99 9.98 3.78
C ASN A 383 -23.03 8.86 3.86
N VAL A 384 -23.18 8.27 5.05
CA VAL A 384 -24.22 7.26 5.34
C VAL A 384 -25.24 7.79 6.33
N LYS A 385 -26.39 7.13 6.43
CA LYS A 385 -27.31 7.34 7.56
C LYS A 385 -26.57 6.91 8.84
N PRO A 386 -26.60 7.73 9.92
CA PRO A 386 -25.86 7.40 11.14
C PRO A 386 -26.19 6.03 11.71
N VAL A 387 -25.18 5.20 11.98
CA VAL A 387 -25.32 3.88 12.59
C VAL A 387 -24.54 3.84 13.91
N SER A 388 -25.21 3.56 15.02
CA SER A 388 -24.57 3.46 16.34
C SER A 388 -24.10 2.03 16.59
N VAL A 389 -22.80 1.85 16.81
CA VAL A 389 -22.14 0.56 16.98
C VAL A 389 -21.17 0.57 18.17
N ASP A 390 -20.82 -0.61 18.66
CA ASP A 390 -19.81 -0.80 19.71
C ASP A 390 -18.42 -1.08 19.13
N GLU A 391 -18.39 -1.76 17.99
CA GLU A 391 -17.17 -2.18 17.31
C GLU A 391 -17.43 -2.28 15.80
N LEU A 392 -16.40 -2.03 14.99
CA LEU A 392 -16.44 -2.23 13.55
C LEU A 392 -15.15 -2.89 13.08
N ARG A 393 -15.22 -3.63 11.98
CA ARG A 393 -14.04 -4.10 11.27
C ARG A 393 -13.71 -3.11 10.16
N ILE A 394 -12.44 -2.74 10.05
CA ILE A 394 -11.92 -1.92 8.95
C ILE A 394 -10.92 -2.77 8.16
N ALA A 395 -11.27 -3.09 6.92
CA ALA A 395 -10.40 -3.77 5.98
C ALA A 395 -9.28 -2.85 5.52
N VAL A 396 -8.23 -3.42 4.93
CA VAL A 396 -7.15 -2.62 4.34
C VAL A 396 -7.74 -1.68 3.27
N ALA A 397 -7.28 -0.43 3.28
CA ALA A 397 -7.74 0.69 2.46
C ALA A 397 -9.11 1.29 2.75
N GLU A 398 -9.97 0.65 3.54
CA GLU A 398 -11.25 1.28 3.92
C GLU A 398 -11.04 2.52 4.81
N THR A 399 -12.00 3.45 4.73
CA THR A 399 -12.10 4.57 5.68
C THR A 399 -13.48 4.64 6.31
N TYR A 400 -13.52 5.07 7.57
CA TYR A 400 -14.77 5.33 8.30
C TYR A 400 -14.65 6.59 9.13
N ASP A 401 -15.65 7.49 9.06
CA ASP A 401 -15.78 8.54 10.05
C ASP A 401 -16.79 8.09 11.10
N VAL A 402 -16.33 8.03 12.35
CA VAL A 402 -17.17 7.73 13.51
C VAL A 402 -17.18 8.89 14.48
N ILE A 403 -18.34 9.16 15.09
CA ILE A 403 -18.49 10.16 16.13
C ILE A 403 -18.58 9.46 17.47
N VAL A 404 -17.76 9.90 18.42
CA VAL A 404 -17.85 9.56 19.83
C VAL A 404 -18.17 10.82 20.64
N GLN A 405 -18.88 10.68 21.74
CA GLN A 405 -19.22 11.80 22.61
C GLN A 405 -18.93 11.47 24.08
N PRO A 406 -17.67 11.62 24.53
CA PRO A 406 -17.30 11.40 25.92
C PRO A 406 -18.02 12.38 26.84
N ARG A 407 -18.76 11.90 27.85
CA ARG A 407 -19.50 12.76 28.81
C ARG A 407 -18.77 12.95 30.13
N GLU A 408 -17.81 12.10 30.44
CA GLU A 408 -17.03 12.15 31.68
C GLU A 408 -15.61 12.63 31.40
N ALA A 409 -15.02 13.32 32.38
CA ALA A 409 -13.62 13.76 32.33
C ALA A 409 -12.65 12.61 32.69
N LYS A 410 -12.64 11.54 31.88
CA LYS A 410 -11.74 10.39 32.04
C LYS A 410 -11.10 9.96 30.74
N ALA A 411 -10.02 9.20 30.81
CA ALA A 411 -9.39 8.64 29.62
C ALA A 411 -10.16 7.42 29.10
N TYR A 412 -10.35 7.36 27.79
CA TYR A 412 -10.92 6.24 27.06
C TYR A 412 -9.87 5.68 26.11
N SER A 413 -9.84 4.36 25.94
CA SER A 413 -8.90 3.72 25.01
C SER A 413 -9.53 3.58 23.63
N ILE A 414 -8.83 4.03 22.59
CA ILE A 414 -9.10 3.61 21.21
C ILE A 414 -8.32 2.33 20.99
N ILE A 415 -9.01 1.23 20.73
CA ILE A 415 -8.40 -0.08 20.51
C ILE A 415 -8.51 -0.45 19.03
N GLY A 416 -7.39 -0.80 18.41
CA GLY A 416 -7.34 -1.53 17.16
C GLY A 416 -6.78 -2.92 17.41
N GLU A 417 -7.60 -3.95 17.31
CA GLU A 417 -7.21 -5.35 17.50
C GLU A 417 -7.22 -6.07 16.14
N SER A 418 -6.17 -6.81 15.81
CA SER A 418 -6.10 -7.48 14.50
C SER A 418 -7.21 -8.53 14.38
N ALA A 419 -7.75 -8.75 13.17
CA ALA A 419 -8.88 -9.67 12.97
C ALA A 419 -8.56 -11.12 13.36
N GLY A 420 -7.31 -11.56 13.15
CA GLY A 420 -6.76 -12.83 13.61
C GLY A 420 -6.42 -12.85 15.11
N ARG A 421 -6.46 -11.69 15.78
CA ARG A 421 -6.12 -11.48 17.20
C ARG A 421 -4.69 -11.93 17.51
N THR A 422 -3.76 -11.50 16.66
CA THR A 422 -2.32 -11.74 16.82
C THR A 422 -1.59 -10.49 17.31
N ALA A 423 -2.20 -9.31 17.16
CA ALA A 423 -1.67 -8.06 17.68
C ALA A 423 -2.78 -7.06 18.05
N MET A 424 -2.45 -6.08 18.91
CA MET A 424 -3.38 -5.03 19.32
C MET A 424 -2.63 -3.73 19.63
N VAL A 425 -3.19 -2.60 19.17
CA VAL A 425 -2.72 -1.24 19.45
C VAL A 425 -3.73 -0.46 20.28
N ARG A 426 -3.24 0.40 21.17
CA ARG A 426 -4.03 1.34 21.95
C ARG A 426 -3.57 2.78 21.73
N GLY A 427 -4.52 3.63 21.34
CA GLY A 427 -4.47 5.08 21.53
C GLY A 427 -5.39 5.52 22.67
N THR A 428 -5.35 6.79 23.05
CA THR A 428 -6.15 7.36 24.15
C THR A 428 -6.96 8.55 23.67
N LEU A 429 -8.22 8.65 24.08
CA LEU A 429 -8.95 9.91 24.14
C LEU A 429 -8.97 10.39 25.59
N ALA A 430 -8.52 11.61 25.86
CA ALA A 430 -8.44 12.11 27.24
C ALA A 430 -8.76 13.62 27.38
N PRO A 431 -9.17 14.08 28.58
CA PRO A 431 -9.31 15.50 28.88
C PRO A 431 -8.00 16.30 28.89
N SER A 432 -6.87 15.65 29.13
CA SER A 432 -5.56 16.27 29.23
C SER A 432 -4.44 15.35 28.75
N GLU A 433 -3.33 15.95 28.30
CA GLU A 433 -2.13 15.22 27.91
C GLU A 433 -1.57 14.37 29.05
N GLY A 434 -0.88 13.28 28.70
CA GLY A 434 -0.26 12.36 29.65
C GLY A 434 -1.21 11.40 30.37
N MET A 435 -2.53 11.58 30.24
CA MET A 435 -3.49 10.57 30.67
C MET A 435 -3.44 9.35 29.74
N VAL A 436 -3.68 8.18 30.31
CA VAL A 436 -3.61 6.91 29.59
C VAL A 436 -4.91 6.15 29.78
N GLY A 437 -5.53 5.74 28.68
CA GLY A 437 -6.74 4.93 28.70
C GLY A 437 -6.49 3.52 29.28
N PRO A 438 -7.55 2.86 29.81
CA PRO A 438 -7.45 1.52 30.37
C PRO A 438 -6.81 0.52 29.40
N TYR A 439 -6.02 -0.41 29.94
CA TYR A 439 -5.51 -1.54 29.17
C TYR A 439 -6.60 -2.60 29.01
N TYR A 440 -6.65 -3.25 27.85
CA TYR A 440 -7.54 -4.37 27.55
C TYR A 440 -6.70 -5.57 27.12
N LYS A 441 -7.09 -6.77 27.57
CA LYS A 441 -6.43 -8.00 27.12
C LYS A 441 -6.94 -8.34 25.71
N MET A 442 -6.02 -8.78 24.85
CA MET A 442 -6.37 -9.32 23.53
C MET A 442 -7.26 -10.56 23.67
N ARG A 443 -8.28 -10.67 22.82
CA ARG A 443 -9.20 -11.80 22.80
C ARG A 443 -8.50 -13.08 22.31
N PRO A 444 -9.02 -14.28 22.64
CA PRO A 444 -8.46 -15.54 22.14
C PRO A 444 -8.43 -15.58 20.61
N GLN A 445 -7.42 -16.19 20.00
CA GLN A 445 -7.30 -16.25 18.54
C GLN A 445 -8.55 -16.84 17.87
N ARG A 446 -8.85 -16.36 16.66
CA ARG A 446 -9.89 -16.95 15.82
C ARG A 446 -9.26 -18.05 14.97
N LEU A 447 -10.10 -19.00 14.56
CA LEU A 447 -9.75 -20.03 13.60
C LEU A 447 -10.73 -19.94 12.43
N LEU A 448 -10.25 -20.17 11.22
CA LEU A 448 -11.09 -20.52 10.08
C LEU A 448 -11.79 -21.85 10.36
N THR A 449 -12.99 -22.01 9.82
CA THR A 449 -13.74 -23.26 9.84
C THR A 449 -13.91 -23.80 8.43
N MET A 450 -14.44 -25.01 8.29
CA MET A 450 -14.76 -25.56 6.97
C MET A 450 -15.82 -24.74 6.23
N ALA A 451 -16.62 -23.92 6.92
CA ALA A 451 -17.56 -23.01 6.26
C ALA A 451 -16.86 -21.90 5.47
N ASP A 452 -15.67 -21.48 5.91
CA ASP A 452 -14.86 -20.48 5.24
C ASP A 452 -14.31 -20.98 3.88
N MET A 453 -14.40 -22.29 3.62
CA MET A 453 -13.97 -22.96 2.37
C MET A 453 -14.99 -22.93 1.24
N GLY A 454 -16.10 -22.19 1.38
CA GLY A 454 -17.25 -22.21 0.46
C GLY A 454 -16.91 -22.46 -1.02
N GLY A 455 -17.62 -23.40 -1.65
CA GLY A 455 -17.41 -23.78 -3.06
C GLY A 455 -16.19 -24.66 -3.34
N MET A 456 -15.08 -24.57 -2.60
CA MET A 456 -13.88 -25.42 -2.83
C MET A 456 -14.12 -26.91 -2.54
N MET A 457 -15.07 -27.23 -1.66
CA MET A 457 -15.42 -28.63 -1.33
C MET A 457 -16.26 -29.32 -2.42
N SER A 458 -16.88 -28.58 -3.35
CA SER A 458 -17.73 -29.17 -4.39
C SER A 458 -16.93 -29.89 -5.49
N GLY A 459 -15.61 -29.66 -5.58
CA GLY A 459 -14.71 -30.29 -6.55
C GLY A 459 -13.91 -31.47 -5.99
N MET A 460 -14.01 -31.76 -4.68
CA MET A 460 -13.45 -32.98 -4.11
C MET A 460 -14.48 -34.09 -4.26
N GLU A 461 -14.23 -35.07 -5.14
CA GLU A 461 -15.00 -36.30 -5.15
C GLU A 461 -14.94 -36.93 -3.76
N HIS A 462 -16.05 -36.87 -3.03
CA HIS A 462 -16.26 -37.69 -1.83
C HIS A 462 -16.55 -39.13 -2.25
N SER A 463 -15.64 -39.76 -3.00
CA SER A 463 -15.66 -41.20 -3.23
C SER A 463 -15.28 -41.90 -1.92
N GLY A 464 -16.28 -42.24 -1.10
CA GLY A 464 -16.11 -43.22 -0.02
C GLY A 464 -16.42 -42.74 1.39
N MET A 465 -17.58 -42.14 1.62
CA MET A 465 -18.24 -42.26 2.92
C MET A 465 -19.59 -42.95 2.74
N ASN A 466 -19.54 -44.27 2.86
CA ASN A 466 -20.69 -45.16 2.95
C ASN A 466 -21.42 -44.87 4.28
N THR A 467 -22.45 -44.03 4.25
CA THR A 467 -23.45 -43.97 5.34
C THR A 467 -24.49 -45.06 5.08
N SER A 468 -24.11 -46.31 5.34
CA SER A 468 -25.04 -47.43 5.38
C SER A 468 -25.95 -47.29 6.60
N GLY A 469 -27.25 -47.08 6.36
CA GLY A 469 -28.30 -47.39 7.34
C GLY A 469 -29.32 -46.29 7.61
N MET A 470 -30.06 -45.84 6.60
CA MET A 470 -31.43 -45.34 6.79
C MET A 470 -32.30 -45.83 5.63
N ASP A 471 -33.35 -46.57 5.99
CA ASP A 471 -34.36 -47.15 5.11
C ASP A 471 -35.30 -46.04 4.62
N HIS A 472 -35.37 -45.85 3.30
CA HIS A 472 -36.30 -44.94 2.64
C HIS A 472 -37.20 -45.74 1.72
N SER A 473 -38.18 -46.42 2.30
CA SER A 473 -39.34 -46.88 1.56
C SER A 473 -40.28 -45.68 1.32
N GLU A 474 -40.60 -45.49 0.04
CA GLU A 474 -41.60 -44.57 -0.51
C GLU A 474 -41.27 -43.08 -0.43
N MET A 475 -40.69 -42.55 -1.52
CA MET A 475 -41.27 -41.41 -2.26
C MET A 475 -40.75 -41.42 -3.71
N ASP A 476 -41.69 -41.53 -4.64
CA ASP A 476 -41.53 -41.38 -6.09
C ASP A 476 -41.19 -39.92 -6.42
N MET A 477 -40.06 -39.69 -7.09
CA MET A 477 -39.64 -38.38 -7.59
C MET A 477 -39.27 -38.51 -9.06
N SER A 478 -40.29 -38.76 -9.89
CA SER A 478 -40.20 -38.58 -11.34
C SER A 478 -40.45 -37.12 -11.71
N GLY A 479 -39.37 -36.42 -12.10
CA GLY A 479 -39.44 -35.20 -12.90
C GLY A 479 -39.17 -33.90 -12.15
N MET A 480 -37.89 -33.53 -11.97
CA MET A 480 -37.46 -32.14 -11.91
C MET A 480 -36.14 -31.96 -12.66
N ASP A 481 -36.24 -31.30 -13.82
CA ASP A 481 -35.11 -30.73 -14.56
C ASP A 481 -34.40 -29.66 -13.72
N MET A 482 -33.08 -29.72 -13.69
CA MET A 482 -32.21 -28.76 -13.01
C MET A 482 -32.06 -27.50 -13.87
N ALA A 483 -32.82 -26.46 -13.56
CA ALA A 483 -32.65 -25.12 -14.12
C ALA A 483 -32.00 -24.18 -13.09
N GLU A 484 -31.09 -23.36 -13.61
CA GLU A 484 -30.28 -22.33 -12.95
C GLU A 484 -31.06 -21.39 -12.03
N GLY A 485 -30.38 -20.91 -10.98
CA GLY A 485 -30.78 -19.72 -10.22
C GLY A 485 -31.51 -20.00 -8.91
N MET A 486 -30.78 -20.39 -7.86
CA MET A 486 -31.29 -20.25 -6.50
C MET A 486 -31.04 -18.81 -6.02
N PRO A 487 -32.09 -18.03 -5.70
CA PRO A 487 -31.92 -16.77 -4.98
C PRO A 487 -31.39 -17.09 -3.59
N VAL A 488 -30.36 -16.35 -3.16
CA VAL A 488 -29.87 -16.42 -1.77
C VAL A 488 -31.01 -15.94 -0.87
N VAL A 489 -31.71 -16.88 -0.24
CA VAL A 489 -32.67 -16.57 0.81
C VAL A 489 -31.86 -16.13 2.04
N PRO A 490 -32.09 -14.92 2.60
CA PRO A 490 -31.38 -14.50 3.78
C PRO A 490 -31.79 -15.41 4.94
N SER A 491 -30.82 -16.18 5.44
CA SER A 491 -30.91 -16.88 6.71
C SER A 491 -31.29 -15.86 7.79
N GLN A 492 -32.53 -15.93 8.27
CA GLN A 492 -32.98 -15.23 9.47
C GLN A 492 -32.28 -15.86 10.67
N GLY A 493 -31.05 -15.42 10.97
CA GLY A 493 -30.27 -16.08 12.02
C GLY A 493 -28.91 -15.50 12.37
N ALA A 494 -28.62 -14.22 12.12
CA ALA A 494 -27.63 -13.41 12.83
C ALA A 494 -27.61 -12.00 12.21
N GLN A 495 -28.03 -10.98 12.96
CA GLN A 495 -27.93 -9.58 12.54
C GLN A 495 -26.43 -9.19 12.49
N GLY A 496 -25.77 -9.36 11.34
CA GLY A 496 -24.33 -9.10 11.17
C GLY A 496 -23.56 -10.12 10.30
N ALA A 497 -24.20 -11.17 9.79
CA ALA A 497 -23.53 -12.27 9.10
C ALA A 497 -23.88 -12.43 7.62
N ALA A 498 -24.64 -11.51 7.01
CA ALA A 498 -25.08 -11.67 5.62
C ALA A 498 -23.93 -11.79 4.61
N PHE A 499 -22.75 -11.26 4.96
CA PHE A 499 -21.54 -11.24 4.15
C PHE A 499 -20.47 -12.25 4.60
N TYR A 500 -20.84 -13.22 5.44
CA TYR A 500 -19.98 -14.31 5.89
C TYR A 500 -20.65 -15.65 5.61
N ALA A 501 -19.86 -16.70 5.36
CA ALA A 501 -20.40 -18.04 5.23
C ALA A 501 -21.07 -18.46 6.56
N PRO A 502 -22.26 -19.11 6.55
CA PRO A 502 -22.87 -19.64 7.76
C PRO A 502 -21.91 -20.62 8.47
N GLY A 503 -21.59 -20.35 9.73
CA GLY A 503 -20.61 -21.15 10.50
C GLY A 503 -19.15 -20.73 10.31
N SER A 504 -18.88 -19.65 9.57
CA SER A 504 -17.56 -19.03 9.46
C SER A 504 -17.00 -18.66 10.83
N GLY A 505 -15.73 -18.98 11.06
CA GLY A 505 -15.03 -18.57 12.29
C GLY A 505 -14.65 -17.09 12.30
N LEU A 506 -14.84 -16.41 11.17
CA LEU A 506 -14.51 -14.99 10.98
C LEU A 506 -15.67 -14.04 11.26
N ILE A 507 -16.88 -14.56 11.49
CA ILE A 507 -18.07 -13.76 11.82
C ILE A 507 -17.73 -12.84 13.00
N PRO A 508 -17.71 -11.52 12.80
CA PRO A 508 -17.27 -10.62 13.83
C PRO A 508 -18.29 -10.52 14.96
N THR A 509 -17.79 -10.29 16.18
CA THR A 509 -18.61 -10.11 17.37
C THR A 509 -18.02 -8.99 18.19
N ALA A 510 -18.87 -8.10 18.70
CA ALA A 510 -18.42 -7.00 19.52
C ALA A 510 -17.86 -7.53 20.86
N ALA A 511 -16.73 -7.01 21.31
CA ALA A 511 -16.04 -7.48 22.52
C ALA A 511 -16.91 -7.35 23.79
N ASN A 512 -17.88 -6.44 23.79
CA ASN A 512 -18.85 -6.25 24.88
C ASN A 512 -20.20 -6.94 24.64
N GLY A 513 -20.34 -7.77 23.60
CA GLY A 513 -21.60 -8.39 23.19
C GLY A 513 -22.61 -7.43 22.55
N GLY A 514 -22.20 -6.19 22.25
CA GLY A 514 -23.03 -5.19 21.60
C GLY A 514 -23.12 -5.32 20.08
N LYS A 515 -23.43 -4.21 19.42
CA LYS A 515 -23.60 -4.15 17.96
C LYS A 515 -22.24 -4.07 17.28
N PHE A 516 -21.95 -5.06 16.45
CA PHE A 516 -20.86 -5.01 15.47
C PHE A 516 -21.39 -4.46 14.14
N LEU A 517 -20.64 -3.60 13.47
CA LEU A 517 -21.02 -3.05 12.17
C LEU A 517 -20.90 -4.11 11.05
N GLY A 518 -21.99 -4.38 10.34
CA GLY A 518 -21.99 -5.10 9.06
C GLY A 518 -22.28 -4.17 7.87
N TYR A 519 -21.95 -4.58 6.64
CA TYR A 519 -22.30 -3.81 5.45
C TYR A 519 -23.81 -3.66 5.27
N GLU A 520 -24.60 -4.63 5.73
CA GLU A 520 -26.06 -4.57 5.75
C GLU A 520 -26.62 -3.44 6.63
N ASP A 521 -25.85 -2.94 7.60
CA ASP A 521 -26.27 -1.82 8.44
C ASP A 521 -26.09 -0.47 7.74
N LEU A 522 -25.21 -0.41 6.74
CA LEU A 522 -24.90 0.82 6.02
C LEU A 522 -26.01 1.16 5.02
N THR A 523 -26.36 2.43 4.98
CA THR A 523 -27.31 2.99 4.01
C THR A 523 -26.77 4.34 3.55
N ALA A 524 -26.63 4.55 2.26
CA ALA A 524 -26.22 5.85 1.73
C ALA A 524 -27.17 6.95 2.23
N ARG A 525 -26.63 8.11 2.60
CA ARG A 525 -27.46 9.23 3.09
C ARG A 525 -28.32 9.82 1.97
N LYS A 526 -27.78 9.81 0.75
CA LYS A 526 -28.45 10.19 -0.50
C LYS A 526 -27.92 9.26 -1.61
N PRO A 527 -28.71 8.92 -2.63
CA PRO A 527 -28.20 8.21 -3.80
C PRO A 527 -27.07 9.02 -4.44
N LEU A 528 -25.93 8.39 -4.72
CA LEU A 528 -24.84 9.02 -5.48
C LEU A 528 -25.16 9.00 -6.99
N TYR A 529 -25.80 7.94 -7.44
CA TYR A 529 -26.13 7.68 -8.84
C TYR A 529 -27.64 7.52 -9.04
N ARG A 530 -28.07 7.65 -10.30
CA ARG A 530 -29.45 7.32 -10.68
C ARG A 530 -29.66 5.82 -10.51
N ASP A 531 -30.84 5.46 -10.00
CA ASP A 531 -31.23 4.06 -9.89
C ASP A 531 -31.60 3.51 -11.28
N ARG A 532 -30.86 2.48 -11.71
CA ARG A 532 -31.05 1.78 -12.99
C ARG A 532 -30.41 0.39 -12.91
N PRO A 533 -30.94 -0.60 -13.65
CA PRO A 533 -30.34 -1.93 -13.67
C PRO A 533 -28.96 -1.93 -14.33
N ALA A 534 -28.11 -2.89 -13.93
CA ALA A 534 -26.87 -3.16 -14.62
C ALA A 534 -27.13 -3.62 -16.07
N THR A 535 -26.29 -3.16 -17.00
CA THR A 535 -26.33 -3.54 -18.42
C THR A 535 -25.80 -4.95 -18.65
N ARG A 536 -24.88 -5.41 -17.80
CA ARG A 536 -24.33 -6.76 -17.79
C ARG A 536 -23.68 -7.09 -16.45
N GLU A 537 -23.46 -8.38 -16.24
CA GLU A 537 -22.70 -8.91 -15.11
C GLU A 537 -21.31 -9.39 -15.57
N ILE A 538 -20.30 -9.17 -14.73
CA ILE A 538 -18.96 -9.72 -14.87
C ILE A 538 -18.64 -10.53 -13.61
N GLU A 539 -18.35 -11.81 -13.79
CA GLU A 539 -17.91 -12.66 -12.68
C GLU A 539 -16.40 -12.48 -12.41
N ILE A 540 -16.08 -12.24 -11.14
CA ILE A 540 -14.74 -12.02 -10.61
C ILE A 540 -14.49 -13.10 -9.55
N ARG A 541 -13.86 -14.19 -9.96
CA ARG A 541 -13.40 -15.26 -9.05
C ARG A 541 -12.08 -14.85 -8.42
N LEU A 542 -12.04 -14.75 -7.10
CA LEU A 542 -10.79 -14.53 -6.36
C LEU A 542 -10.19 -15.90 -6.09
N THR A 543 -9.03 -16.15 -6.70
CA THR A 543 -8.38 -17.47 -6.73
C THR A 543 -6.94 -17.37 -6.27
N GLY A 544 -6.39 -18.46 -5.75
CA GLY A 544 -5.01 -18.48 -5.31
C GLY A 544 -4.47 -19.90 -5.13
N ASN A 545 -3.15 -19.98 -4.99
CA ASN A 545 -2.43 -21.17 -4.57
C ASN A 545 -1.58 -20.78 -3.35
N MET A 546 -2.04 -21.20 -2.16
CA MET A 546 -1.37 -20.89 -0.90
C MET A 546 0.04 -21.46 -0.89
N GLU A 547 0.24 -22.74 -1.24
CA GLU A 547 1.55 -23.41 -1.20
C GLU A 547 2.65 -22.65 -1.96
N ARG A 548 2.32 -22.02 -3.10
CA ARG A 548 3.25 -21.22 -3.90
C ARG A 548 3.12 -19.73 -3.68
N TYR A 549 2.20 -19.30 -2.81
CA TYR A 549 1.84 -17.91 -2.56
C TYR A 549 1.63 -17.14 -3.88
N ILE A 550 0.70 -17.66 -4.69
CA ILE A 550 0.26 -17.07 -5.96
C ILE A 550 -1.18 -16.64 -5.79
N TRP A 551 -1.49 -15.42 -6.21
CA TRP A 551 -2.82 -14.85 -6.12
C TRP A 551 -3.27 -14.39 -7.50
N SER A 552 -4.57 -14.48 -7.77
CA SER A 552 -5.10 -14.30 -9.12
C SER A 552 -6.57 -13.90 -9.12
N ILE A 553 -7.01 -13.39 -10.26
CA ILE A 553 -8.43 -13.17 -10.56
C ILE A 553 -8.78 -14.12 -11.71
N ASN A 554 -9.91 -14.83 -11.64
CA ASN A 554 -10.34 -15.80 -12.65
C ASN A 554 -9.26 -16.84 -13.01
N GLY A 555 -8.47 -17.29 -12.03
CA GLY A 555 -7.40 -18.27 -12.21
C GLY A 555 -6.14 -17.76 -12.94
N VAL A 556 -6.11 -16.49 -13.35
CA VAL A 556 -5.01 -15.92 -14.16
C VAL A 556 -4.26 -14.85 -13.37
N LYS A 557 -2.93 -14.97 -13.28
CA LYS A 557 -2.06 -13.97 -12.64
C LYS A 557 -2.01 -12.71 -13.50
N PHE A 558 -1.83 -11.55 -12.89
CA PHE A 558 -1.79 -10.25 -13.60
C PHE A 558 -0.86 -10.21 -14.82
N GLU A 559 0.35 -10.77 -14.73
CA GLU A 559 1.35 -10.77 -15.82
C GLU A 559 0.83 -11.40 -17.12
N ASP A 560 -0.13 -12.32 -17.01
CA ASP A 560 -0.71 -13.08 -18.13
C ASP A 560 -2.14 -12.65 -18.46
N ALA A 561 -2.68 -11.65 -17.75
CA ALA A 561 -4.10 -11.33 -17.78
C ALA A 561 -4.46 -10.24 -18.78
N ASP A 562 -5.55 -10.49 -19.53
CA ASP A 562 -6.18 -9.45 -20.31
C ASP A 562 -6.86 -8.38 -19.42
N PRO A 563 -6.90 -7.11 -19.86
CA PRO A 563 -7.63 -6.07 -19.15
C PRO A 563 -9.15 -6.33 -19.12
N ILE A 564 -9.79 -5.95 -18.03
CA ILE A 564 -11.25 -5.86 -17.96
C ILE A 564 -11.66 -4.63 -18.77
N ARG A 565 -12.40 -4.84 -19.87
CA ARG A 565 -12.89 -3.75 -20.72
C ARG A 565 -14.31 -3.36 -20.33
N LEU A 566 -14.49 -2.08 -20.07
CA LEU A 566 -15.78 -1.46 -19.74
C LEU A 566 -16.08 -0.37 -20.77
N LYS A 567 -17.38 -0.08 -20.98
CA LYS A 567 -17.86 0.98 -21.85
C LYS A 567 -18.30 2.17 -21.03
N TYR A 568 -17.80 3.36 -21.37
CA TYR A 568 -18.25 4.60 -20.74
C TYR A 568 -19.79 4.74 -20.82
N GLY A 569 -20.42 5.07 -19.69
CA GLY A 569 -21.86 5.22 -19.54
C GLY A 569 -22.63 3.92 -19.28
N GLU A 570 -21.99 2.75 -19.27
CA GLU A 570 -22.64 1.49 -18.85
C GLU A 570 -22.70 1.38 -17.32
N ARG A 571 -23.56 0.49 -16.78
CA ARG A 571 -23.57 0.13 -15.36
C ARG A 571 -23.27 -1.35 -15.27
N VAL A 572 -22.15 -1.73 -14.68
CA VAL A 572 -21.73 -3.14 -14.62
C VAL A 572 -21.96 -3.69 -13.23
N ARG A 573 -22.54 -4.89 -13.15
CA ARG A 573 -22.57 -5.69 -11.92
C ARG A 573 -21.32 -6.55 -11.86
N PHE A 574 -20.54 -6.44 -10.80
CA PHE A 574 -19.45 -7.37 -10.50
C PHE A 574 -19.93 -8.40 -9.48
N LYS A 575 -19.89 -9.67 -9.87
CA LYS A 575 -20.14 -10.81 -8.98
C LYS A 575 -18.80 -11.33 -8.49
N PHE A 576 -18.43 -10.97 -7.26
CA PHE A 576 -17.25 -11.52 -6.62
C PHE A 576 -17.55 -12.91 -6.08
N VAL A 577 -16.73 -13.89 -6.44
CA VAL A 577 -16.77 -15.24 -5.85
C VAL A 577 -15.42 -15.47 -5.19
N ASN A 578 -15.36 -15.43 -3.86
CA ASN A 578 -14.12 -15.71 -3.16
C ASN A 578 -13.95 -17.21 -2.94
N GLU A 579 -13.11 -17.81 -3.77
CA GLU A 579 -12.78 -19.23 -3.66
C GLU A 579 -11.64 -19.45 -2.67
N THR A 580 -11.05 -18.42 -2.08
CA THR A 580 -9.91 -18.58 -1.17
C THR A 580 -10.35 -18.55 0.29
N MET A 581 -9.40 -18.89 1.17
CA MET A 581 -9.59 -18.89 2.61
C MET A 581 -9.34 -17.56 3.31
N MET A 582 -9.08 -16.51 2.55
CA MET A 582 -8.75 -15.21 3.11
C MET A 582 -9.69 -14.14 2.60
N ALA A 583 -9.96 -13.17 3.47
CA ALA A 583 -10.73 -12.00 3.07
C ALA A 583 -9.87 -11.15 2.13
N HIS A 584 -10.47 -10.67 1.04
CA HIS A 584 -9.79 -9.80 0.08
C HIS A 584 -10.48 -8.44 0.03
N PRO A 585 -9.80 -7.34 0.41
CA PRO A 585 -10.29 -5.98 0.20
C PRO A 585 -10.06 -5.61 -1.26
N MET A 586 -11.08 -5.78 -2.09
CA MET A 586 -11.01 -5.46 -3.52
C MET A 586 -11.21 -3.96 -3.73
N HIS A 587 -10.23 -3.30 -4.31
CA HIS A 587 -10.20 -1.87 -4.57
C HIS A 587 -10.25 -1.58 -6.07
N LEU A 588 -11.17 -0.70 -6.47
CA LEU A 588 -11.29 -0.19 -7.83
C LEU A 588 -10.88 1.29 -7.86
N HIS A 589 -9.90 1.62 -8.69
CA HIS A 589 -9.50 3.01 -8.91
C HIS A 589 -10.48 3.75 -9.83
N GLY A 590 -10.56 5.06 -9.65
CA GLY A 590 -11.25 6.00 -10.55
C GLY A 590 -12.77 5.95 -10.57
N MET A 591 -13.39 4.93 -9.97
CA MET A 591 -14.83 4.71 -9.95
C MET A 591 -15.27 4.14 -8.60
N TRP A 592 -16.57 4.17 -8.34
CA TRP A 592 -17.14 3.64 -7.11
C TRP A 592 -17.71 2.23 -7.25
N SER A 593 -17.70 1.49 -6.15
CA SER A 593 -18.42 0.23 -5.98
C SER A 593 -19.64 0.45 -5.09
N ILE A 594 -20.82 0.21 -5.64
CA ILE A 594 -22.10 0.22 -4.94
C ILE A 594 -22.33 -1.21 -4.43
N ILE A 595 -22.27 -1.45 -3.13
CA ILE A 595 -22.44 -2.81 -2.58
C ILE A 595 -23.93 -3.15 -2.54
N ASP A 596 -24.32 -4.26 -3.15
CA ASP A 596 -25.71 -4.72 -3.07
C ASP A 596 -26.02 -5.18 -1.64
N THR A 597 -26.75 -4.34 -0.91
CA THR A 597 -27.25 -4.63 0.44
C THR A 597 -28.77 -4.76 0.45
N GLY A 598 -29.39 -4.89 -0.73
CA GLY A 598 -30.84 -4.92 -0.91
C GLY A 598 -31.55 -3.58 -0.67
N LYS A 599 -30.83 -2.45 -0.68
CA LYS A 599 -31.40 -1.10 -0.45
C LYS A 599 -31.59 -0.28 -1.73
N GLY A 600 -31.25 -0.83 -2.89
CA GLY A 600 -31.45 -0.22 -4.21
C GLY A 600 -30.69 1.10 -4.32
N ALA A 601 -31.36 2.18 -4.70
CA ALA A 601 -30.77 3.53 -4.80
C ALA A 601 -30.00 4.01 -3.54
N TYR A 602 -30.23 3.40 -2.37
CA TYR A 602 -29.58 3.75 -1.10
C TYR A 602 -28.52 2.74 -0.64
N ASP A 603 -28.13 1.81 -1.50
CA ASP A 603 -26.99 0.93 -1.24
C ASP A 603 -25.72 1.74 -0.96
N PRO A 604 -24.88 1.30 -0.01
CA PRO A 604 -23.67 2.03 0.36
C PRO A 604 -22.66 2.04 -0.78
N VAL A 605 -21.99 3.18 -0.94
CA VAL A 605 -21.00 3.42 -2.00
C VAL A 605 -19.62 3.48 -1.38
N LYS A 606 -18.70 2.68 -1.92
CA LYS A 606 -17.36 2.45 -1.37
C LYS A 606 -16.32 2.39 -2.50
N HIS A 607 -15.06 2.64 -2.17
CA HIS A 607 -13.96 2.43 -3.14
C HIS A 607 -13.23 1.11 -2.87
N THR A 608 -13.37 0.55 -1.67
CA THR A 608 -12.79 -0.75 -1.31
C THR A 608 -13.86 -1.63 -0.68
N VAL A 609 -14.00 -2.87 -1.16
CA VAL A 609 -15.02 -3.82 -0.68
C VAL A 609 -14.34 -5.11 -0.23
N SER A 610 -14.53 -5.48 1.03
CA SER A 610 -14.01 -6.75 1.55
C SER A 610 -14.91 -7.91 1.14
N VAL A 611 -14.34 -8.92 0.48
CA VAL A 611 -15.02 -10.17 0.14
C VAL A 611 -14.54 -11.26 1.09
N ALA A 612 -15.42 -11.79 1.93
CA ALA A 612 -15.08 -12.80 2.94
C ALA A 612 -14.79 -14.17 2.30
N PRO A 613 -14.04 -15.06 2.97
CA PRO A 613 -13.77 -16.43 2.48
C PRO A 613 -15.03 -17.20 2.15
N GLY A 614 -15.01 -17.95 1.04
CA GLY A 614 -16.11 -18.84 0.67
C GLY A 614 -17.44 -18.16 0.38
N THR A 615 -17.45 -16.84 0.17
CA THR A 615 -18.67 -16.06 -0.07
C THR A 615 -18.77 -15.55 -1.50
N THR A 616 -20.00 -15.21 -1.90
CA THR A 616 -20.28 -14.41 -3.09
C THR A 616 -20.78 -13.03 -2.67
N LEU A 617 -20.23 -11.97 -3.25
CA LEU A 617 -20.63 -10.59 -2.99
C LEU A 617 -20.90 -9.89 -4.32
N TYR A 618 -22.01 -9.14 -4.38
CA TYR A 618 -22.37 -8.36 -5.56
C TYR A 618 -22.07 -6.89 -5.34
N THR A 619 -21.46 -6.26 -6.33
CA THR A 619 -21.35 -4.80 -6.41
C THR A 619 -21.79 -4.31 -7.78
N GLU A 620 -22.11 -3.03 -7.88
CA GLU A 620 -22.34 -2.37 -9.15
C GLU A 620 -21.44 -1.14 -9.29
N THR A 621 -21.01 -0.84 -10.51
CA THR A 621 -20.21 0.33 -10.84
C THR A 621 -20.87 1.07 -11.99
N GLU A 622 -21.12 2.36 -11.77
CA GLU A 622 -21.43 3.31 -12.84
C GLU A 622 -20.11 3.67 -13.53
N VAL A 623 -20.00 3.36 -14.82
CA VAL A 623 -18.74 3.52 -15.57
C VAL A 623 -18.66 4.94 -16.11
N ASP A 624 -18.18 5.87 -15.29
CA ASP A 624 -18.19 7.32 -15.54
C ASP A 624 -16.79 7.95 -15.63
N ALA A 625 -15.73 7.14 -15.61
CA ALA A 625 -14.34 7.61 -15.65
C ALA A 625 -13.55 6.96 -16.82
N PRO A 626 -13.38 7.65 -17.96
CA PRO A 626 -12.63 7.10 -19.10
C PRO A 626 -11.14 7.00 -18.78
N GLY A 627 -10.48 5.96 -19.30
CA GLY A 627 -9.04 5.78 -19.11
C GLY A 627 -8.65 4.37 -18.67
N GLN A 628 -7.48 4.28 -18.03
CA GLN A 628 -6.88 3.03 -17.59
C GLN A 628 -6.77 3.07 -16.07
N TRP A 629 -7.36 2.08 -15.40
CA TRP A 629 -7.51 2.04 -13.96
C TRP A 629 -6.96 0.74 -13.38
N ALA A 630 -6.46 0.82 -12.15
CA ALA A 630 -6.07 -0.36 -11.40
C ALA A 630 -7.29 -0.97 -10.68
N PHE A 631 -7.36 -2.29 -10.64
CA PHE A 631 -8.34 -3.05 -9.89
C PHE A 631 -7.67 -4.23 -9.21
N HIS A 632 -7.60 -4.24 -7.88
CA HIS A 632 -6.77 -5.21 -7.18
C HIS A 632 -7.20 -5.47 -5.75
N CYS A 633 -6.71 -6.58 -5.20
CA CYS A 633 -6.74 -6.80 -3.76
C CYS A 633 -5.76 -5.83 -3.09
N HIS A 634 -6.20 -5.18 -2.02
CA HIS A 634 -5.40 -4.18 -1.30
C HIS A 634 -4.52 -4.82 -0.20
N LEU A 635 -4.51 -6.14 -0.07
CA LEU A 635 -3.43 -6.82 0.64
C LEU A 635 -2.16 -6.72 -0.24
N SER A 636 -1.17 -5.94 0.20
CA SER A 636 0.03 -5.57 -0.56
C SER A 636 0.72 -6.79 -1.19
N TYR A 637 0.82 -7.90 -0.43
CA TYR A 637 1.48 -9.12 -0.90
C TYR A 637 0.59 -9.97 -1.84
N HIS A 638 -0.74 -9.83 -1.78
CA HIS A 638 -1.64 -10.44 -2.76
C HIS A 638 -1.59 -9.72 -4.09
N MET A 639 -1.59 -8.39 -4.03
CA MET A 639 -1.41 -7.53 -5.18
C MET A 639 -0.13 -7.92 -5.92
N ALA A 640 1.00 -7.95 -5.21
CA ALA A 640 2.30 -8.37 -5.75
C ALA A 640 2.34 -9.85 -6.17
N GLY A 641 1.57 -10.70 -5.49
CA GLY A 641 1.39 -12.12 -5.83
C GLY A 641 0.59 -12.35 -7.11
N GLY A 642 -0.17 -11.35 -7.58
CA GLY A 642 -0.84 -11.34 -8.87
C GLY A 642 -2.35 -11.08 -8.86
N MET A 643 -2.98 -10.82 -7.69
CA MET A 643 -4.41 -10.47 -7.60
C MET A 643 -4.64 -9.00 -7.99
N PHE A 644 -4.34 -8.72 -9.24
CA PHE A 644 -4.40 -7.40 -9.86
C PHE A 644 -4.96 -7.54 -11.29
N ARG A 645 -5.70 -6.52 -11.72
CA ARG A 645 -6.21 -6.34 -13.07
C ARG A 645 -6.07 -4.89 -13.49
N LYS A 646 -5.82 -4.73 -14.78
CA LYS A 646 -6.02 -3.47 -15.48
C LYS A 646 -7.47 -3.40 -15.92
N VAL A 647 -8.12 -2.27 -15.67
CA VAL A 647 -9.43 -1.92 -16.22
C VAL A 647 -9.21 -0.88 -17.30
N ILE A 648 -9.85 -1.05 -18.46
CA ILE A 648 -9.85 -0.06 -19.54
C ILE A 648 -11.29 0.36 -19.77
N VAL A 649 -11.55 1.65 -19.57
CA VAL A 649 -12.84 2.26 -19.89
C VAL A 649 -12.74 2.87 -21.27
N GLU A 650 -13.37 2.21 -22.23
CA GLU A 650 -13.44 2.62 -23.62
C GLU A 650 -14.47 3.75 -23.76
N SER A 651 -14.09 4.82 -24.45
CA SER A 651 -15.03 5.85 -24.90
C SER A 651 -16.07 5.15 -25.78
N GLY A 652 -17.37 5.32 -25.50
CA GLY A 652 -18.41 4.88 -26.42
C GLY A 652 -18.20 5.50 -27.81
N PRO A 653 -18.78 4.94 -28.89
CA PRO A 653 -18.73 5.58 -30.20
C PRO A 653 -19.26 7.01 -30.06
N SER A 654 -18.41 7.97 -30.43
CA SER A 654 -18.73 9.40 -30.56
C SER A 654 -19.82 9.65 -31.57
#